data_AF-A0A9E3IR44-F1
#
_entry.id   AF-A0A9E3IR44-F1
#
_cell.length_a   1.000
_cell.length_b   1.000
_cell.length_c   1.000
_cell.angle_alpha   90.00
_cell.angle_beta   90.00
_cell.angle_gamma   90.00
#
_symmetry.space_group_name_H-M   'P 1'
#
loop_
_entity.id
_entity.type
_entity.pdbx_description
1 polymer ?
#
loop_
_entity_poly.entity_id
_entity_poly.type
_entity_poly.pdbx_seq_one_letter_code
_entity_poly.pdbx_strand_id
1 'polypeptide(L)'
;MTLKQALRSGVAAACIASVAAPASIAAPAAEAAARASAKARGGLDVRVASAETFTRIEASGARITAKRDGQTVVLSYDRDGDPDIAHLRAQPPKWIKAAEKRHAGGHLQLVVTLADDADAKIGQADGATYVNFFAKAEPAPAAAGPETPAVEVAEAEPPRPDPLPKGGVVKMETKVANGQVQLSFAWANPAGAAVFHRGDAVWVVFDAPATLDVSSAPKGVKPLKGLQAFKGADHAALRIDADPDAPVFVSSIGNVWTVSLGPGPQAQPSIIRVTRDAAGGPATLKAPVAGATRVVELPDPVVGDTLTVVTALGPAKGVPSRRDYVDAALLPSIQGLAVEPLADDVAVKRDGEIVRITKSSGLSLSPAWATRDREEAALGAPQPAPMPAMIPADWSKTGPAGFLRRYEVLLSAASAEGGNRDRQSPIAARMALARFLIGSELSFEAIGVLNDLARTHPEMLDDPEFRGLRGVARTLARRYAEADADFSSPVLADDPSTALWRGYVDSQLAHYADARSQFIKGAQAYGLFAPIWKARFARADAQAALAQGDIVGADNRIQMALQEDLPPEEQLLARLVQAKVIELQGHKDRALRVYAAIARAPIDSISAPATLRATQIKLELGQVSPAQAAGVFDGLRYRWRGDATELETIRALGNLYLSQGRYREALEALRSAGGRLPDLPQAQQLQSDLAAAFRGLFLDGGADGLEPVQALALFYDFKELTPIGADGDLMVRKLVKRLVDVDLLPQAAELLKYQAENRLDGVPRAQVSTDLAVIYLMDRKPEMALEAINASRTTVLPTALNVERRLIEARAWMTVGKFDSALEIIEKDTSKEAGDLRAEIVWKKRDWAAAGPLFEKGLGERYKTATPLTADEEGRLIRAGVAYSLAGDDASLARLQARYQGFYEKANNPEALRIALSGVPTGRLSVADFSRVSADNETFAGWVDKMKGRFKTRPAPVGTAKAAAAPTKPVAPAAAKQAQAKAGTAKG
;
A
#
# COMPACT_ATOMS: atom_id res chain seq x y z
N MET A 1 -28.98 -24.70 -31.38
CA MET A 1 -29.15 -24.87 -29.93
C MET A 1 -27.95 -24.27 -29.22
N THR A 2 -28.19 -23.39 -28.25
CA THR A 2 -27.22 -22.44 -27.67
C THR A 2 -26.39 -23.03 -26.52
N LEU A 3 -25.23 -22.42 -26.26
CA LEU A 3 -24.22 -22.61 -25.18
C LEU A 3 -24.73 -22.80 -23.72
N LYS A 4 -26.03 -22.85 -23.49
CA LYS A 4 -26.69 -23.00 -22.17
C LYS A 4 -26.84 -24.46 -21.68
N GLN A 5 -26.58 -25.48 -22.53
CA GLN A 5 -26.74 -26.89 -22.13
C GLN A 5 -25.44 -27.60 -21.71
N ALA A 6 -24.26 -27.08 -22.06
CA ALA A 6 -22.98 -27.65 -21.60
C ALA A 6 -22.56 -27.16 -20.18
N LEU A 7 -23.21 -26.13 -19.65
CA LEU A 7 -22.90 -25.53 -18.33
C LEU A 7 -23.81 -26.02 -17.19
N ARG A 8 -24.62 -27.07 -17.39
CA ARG A 8 -25.60 -27.54 -16.39
C ARG A 8 -25.36 -28.93 -15.78
N SER A 9 -24.25 -29.61 -16.06
CA SER A 9 -23.99 -30.94 -15.48
C SER A 9 -22.78 -31.03 -14.53
N GLY A 10 -22.03 -29.94 -14.31
CA GLY A 10 -20.84 -29.97 -13.43
C GLY A 10 -21.02 -29.40 -12.02
N VAL A 11 -22.01 -28.51 -11.80
CA VAL A 11 -22.05 -27.69 -10.57
C VAL A 11 -23.26 -28.01 -9.66
N ALA A 12 -24.24 -28.79 -10.12
CA ALA A 12 -25.48 -29.04 -9.38
C ALA A 12 -25.46 -30.27 -8.45
N ALA A 13 -24.43 -31.12 -8.48
CA ALA A 13 -24.35 -32.31 -7.61
C ALA A 13 -23.53 -32.09 -6.32
N ALA A 14 -22.86 -30.94 -6.16
CA ALA A 14 -21.99 -30.68 -5.01
C ALA A 14 -22.60 -29.74 -3.95
N CYS A 15 -23.81 -29.21 -4.14
CA CYS A 15 -24.41 -28.21 -3.24
C CYS A 15 -25.65 -28.67 -2.45
N ILE A 16 -26.03 -29.95 -2.50
CA ILE A 16 -27.15 -30.48 -1.68
C ILE A 16 -26.75 -31.82 -1.06
N ALA A 17 -25.78 -31.79 -0.15
CA ALA A 17 -25.50 -32.91 0.77
C ALA A 17 -24.64 -32.49 1.99
N SER A 18 -24.73 -31.25 2.47
CA SER A 18 -23.92 -30.77 3.62
C SER A 18 -24.74 -30.23 4.79
N VAL A 19 -26.00 -30.67 4.92
CA VAL A 19 -26.78 -30.43 6.14
C VAL A 19 -27.29 -31.77 6.64
N ALA A 20 -26.77 -32.17 7.80
CA ALA A 20 -27.09 -33.36 8.60
C ALA A 20 -26.51 -34.73 8.17
N ALA A 21 -25.26 -35.00 8.57
CA ALA A 21 -24.78 -36.35 8.95
C ALA A 21 -23.42 -36.26 9.69
N PRO A 22 -23.14 -37.13 10.68
CA PRO A 22 -21.92 -37.07 11.51
C PRO A 22 -20.65 -37.47 10.75
N ALA A 23 -19.52 -36.97 11.25
CA ALA A 23 -18.18 -37.14 10.72
C ALA A 23 -17.67 -38.58 10.84
N SER A 24 -18.00 -39.46 9.89
CA SER A 24 -17.27 -40.73 9.71
C SER A 24 -17.29 -41.33 8.30
N ILE A 25 -17.85 -40.65 7.29
CA ILE A 25 -17.94 -41.19 5.90
C ILE A 25 -17.23 -40.30 4.86
N ALA A 26 -16.46 -39.28 5.28
CA ALA A 26 -15.68 -38.43 4.38
C ALA A 26 -14.27 -38.96 4.05
N ALA A 27 -13.86 -40.11 4.60
CA ALA A 27 -12.54 -40.70 4.32
C ALA A 27 -12.43 -41.35 2.92
N PRO A 28 -13.38 -42.18 2.43
CA PRO A 28 -13.19 -42.89 1.17
C PRO A 28 -13.31 -42.00 -0.08
N ALA A 29 -14.04 -40.87 0.00
CA ALA A 29 -14.15 -39.93 -1.11
C ALA A 29 -12.92 -39.01 -1.24
N ALA A 30 -12.33 -38.60 -0.10
CA ALA A 30 -11.06 -37.90 -0.07
C ALA A 30 -9.89 -38.82 -0.47
N GLU A 31 -9.93 -40.10 -0.12
CA GLU A 31 -8.94 -41.09 -0.55
C GLU A 31 -9.09 -41.46 -2.04
N ALA A 32 -10.30 -41.45 -2.60
CA ALA A 32 -10.53 -41.60 -4.04
C ALA A 32 -10.08 -40.38 -4.84
N ALA A 33 -10.29 -39.16 -4.32
CA ALA A 33 -9.77 -37.93 -4.93
C ALA A 33 -8.24 -37.80 -4.77
N ALA A 34 -7.68 -38.24 -3.63
CA ALA A 34 -6.24 -38.34 -3.41
C ALA A 34 -5.62 -39.41 -4.30
N ARG A 35 -6.25 -40.58 -4.50
CA ARG A 35 -5.84 -41.60 -5.47
C ARG A 35 -5.98 -41.14 -6.91
N ALA A 36 -6.99 -40.34 -7.25
CA ALA A 36 -7.12 -39.73 -8.58
C ALA A 36 -6.05 -38.65 -8.84
N SER A 37 -5.69 -37.85 -7.82
CA SER A 37 -4.58 -36.87 -7.89
C SER A 37 -3.19 -37.51 -7.84
N ALA A 38 -3.04 -38.64 -7.14
CA ALA A 38 -1.82 -39.45 -7.11
C ALA A 38 -1.62 -40.20 -8.43
N LYS A 39 -2.71 -40.60 -9.10
CA LYS A 39 -2.66 -41.16 -10.46
C LYS A 39 -2.26 -40.10 -11.51
N ALA A 40 -2.40 -38.81 -11.21
CA ALA A 40 -1.90 -37.70 -12.03
C ALA A 40 -0.44 -37.28 -11.72
N ARG A 41 0.21 -37.86 -10.69
CA ARG A 41 1.64 -37.65 -10.35
C ARG A 41 2.55 -38.84 -10.70
N GLY A 42 2.08 -39.76 -11.54
CA GLY A 42 2.85 -40.93 -11.99
C GLY A 42 3.69 -40.73 -13.26
N GLY A 43 3.64 -39.54 -13.87
CA GLY A 43 4.32 -39.22 -15.14
C GLY A 43 5.76 -38.75 -14.96
N LEU A 44 6.60 -38.97 -15.98
CA LEU A 44 7.94 -38.40 -16.07
C LEU A 44 7.83 -36.86 -16.13
N ASP A 45 8.68 -36.13 -15.40
CA ASP A 45 8.70 -34.66 -15.37
C ASP A 45 10.07 -34.12 -15.82
N VAL A 46 10.06 -33.03 -16.58
CA VAL A 46 11.24 -32.33 -17.09
C VAL A 46 11.04 -30.83 -16.85
N ARG A 47 11.89 -30.23 -16.01
CA ARG A 47 11.87 -28.81 -15.68
C ARG A 47 13.11 -28.11 -16.19
N VAL A 48 12.94 -26.85 -16.57
CA VAL A 48 14.03 -26.01 -17.08
C VAL A 48 14.09 -24.74 -16.25
N ALA A 49 15.27 -24.44 -15.72
CA ALA A 49 15.56 -23.18 -15.02
C ALA A 49 16.76 -22.51 -15.68
N SER A 50 16.77 -21.18 -15.74
CA SER A 50 17.90 -20.42 -16.30
C SER A 50 18.37 -19.37 -15.30
N ALA A 51 19.68 -19.27 -15.13
CA ALA A 51 20.38 -18.24 -14.38
C ALA A 51 21.39 -17.53 -15.30
N GLU A 52 22.01 -16.44 -14.82
CA GLU A 52 22.96 -15.64 -15.62
C GLU A 52 24.18 -16.46 -16.09
N THR A 53 24.62 -17.44 -15.29
CA THR A 53 25.86 -18.20 -15.48
C THR A 53 25.64 -19.66 -15.91
N PHE A 54 24.42 -20.18 -15.84
CA PHE A 54 24.08 -21.55 -16.30
C PHE A 54 22.58 -21.73 -16.58
N THR A 55 22.25 -22.72 -17.41
CA THR A 55 20.90 -23.26 -17.58
C THR A 55 20.83 -24.65 -16.96
N ARG A 56 19.78 -24.96 -16.22
CA ARG A 56 19.56 -26.27 -15.59
C ARG A 56 18.36 -26.96 -16.19
N ILE A 57 18.55 -28.20 -16.63
CA ILE A 57 17.45 -29.15 -16.88
C ILE A 57 17.39 -30.13 -15.72
N GLU A 58 16.21 -30.32 -15.15
CA GLU A 58 15.96 -31.28 -14.07
C GLU A 58 14.94 -32.32 -14.55
N ALA A 59 15.32 -33.58 -14.47
CA ALA A 59 14.52 -34.72 -14.86
C ALA A 59 14.17 -35.56 -13.62
N SER A 60 12.88 -35.84 -13.42
CA SER A 60 12.39 -36.58 -12.24
C SER A 60 11.23 -37.52 -12.60
N GLY A 61 10.81 -38.34 -11.62
CA GLY A 61 9.67 -39.27 -11.79
C GLY A 61 10.03 -40.68 -12.24
N ALA A 62 11.31 -41.02 -12.43
CA ALA A 62 11.81 -42.40 -12.55
C ALA A 62 13.31 -42.48 -12.26
N ARG A 63 13.91 -43.69 -12.28
CA ARG A 63 15.37 -43.81 -12.15
C ARG A 63 15.99 -43.39 -13.47
N ILE A 64 16.86 -42.39 -13.44
CA ILE A 64 17.46 -41.79 -14.64
C ILE A 64 18.95 -42.07 -14.63
N THR A 65 19.46 -42.56 -15.76
CA THR A 65 20.89 -42.66 -16.03
C THR A 65 21.27 -41.59 -17.02
N ALA A 66 22.20 -40.73 -16.65
CA ALA A 66 22.66 -39.62 -17.47
C ALA A 66 24.03 -39.95 -18.06
N LYS A 67 24.15 -39.88 -19.39
CA LYS A 67 25.42 -40.06 -20.09
C LYS A 67 25.67 -38.88 -21.00
N ARG A 68 26.89 -38.38 -21.00
CA ARG A 68 27.35 -37.39 -21.97
C ARG A 68 28.13 -38.08 -23.09
N ASP A 69 27.80 -37.71 -24.33
CA ASP A 69 28.47 -38.14 -25.54
C ASP A 69 28.77 -36.92 -26.41
N GLY A 70 30.00 -36.39 -26.31
CA GLY A 70 30.42 -35.16 -26.99
C GLY A 70 29.54 -33.95 -26.65
N GLN A 71 28.91 -33.39 -27.69
CA GLN A 71 27.96 -32.27 -27.60
C GLN A 71 26.54 -32.70 -27.20
N THR A 72 26.28 -33.98 -26.93
CA THR A 72 24.96 -34.46 -26.51
C THR A 72 24.97 -34.99 -25.09
N VAL A 73 23.93 -34.68 -24.33
CA VAL A 73 23.64 -35.28 -23.03
C VAL A 73 22.35 -36.08 -23.15
N VAL A 74 22.43 -37.37 -22.86
CA VAL A 74 21.33 -38.31 -22.92
C VAL A 74 20.90 -38.67 -21.51
N LEU A 75 19.66 -38.33 -21.16
CA LEU A 75 18.99 -38.75 -19.93
C LEU A 75 18.09 -39.94 -20.25
N SER A 76 18.49 -41.15 -19.85
CA SER A 76 17.73 -42.39 -20.05
C SER A 76 16.91 -42.72 -18.82
N TYR A 77 15.59 -42.74 -18.97
CA TYR A 77 14.66 -43.18 -17.94
C TYR A 77 14.57 -44.72 -17.95
N ASP A 78 14.46 -45.33 -16.78
CA ASP A 78 14.31 -46.78 -16.60
C ASP A 78 12.92 -47.33 -17.02
N ARG A 79 12.02 -46.46 -17.48
CA ARG A 79 10.70 -46.80 -18.04
C ARG A 79 10.31 -45.81 -19.14
N ASP A 80 9.41 -46.23 -20.02
CA ASP A 80 8.86 -45.36 -21.06
C ASP A 80 7.89 -44.31 -20.47
N GLY A 81 7.70 -43.21 -21.20
CA GLY A 81 6.77 -42.15 -20.83
C GLY A 81 6.88 -40.92 -21.73
N ASP A 82 5.98 -39.96 -21.56
CA ASP A 82 5.89 -38.80 -22.45
C ASP A 82 5.90 -37.46 -21.67
N PRO A 83 7.07 -37.02 -21.15
CA PRO A 83 7.18 -35.73 -20.48
C PRO A 83 7.01 -34.59 -21.48
N ASP A 84 6.37 -33.51 -21.04
CA ASP A 84 6.24 -32.30 -21.84
C ASP A 84 7.61 -31.61 -21.98
N ILE A 85 8.08 -31.49 -23.22
CA ILE A 85 9.29 -30.74 -23.56
C ILE A 85 9.01 -29.71 -24.66
N ALA A 86 7.75 -29.38 -24.93
CA ALA A 86 7.36 -28.51 -26.04
C ALA A 86 8.06 -27.14 -25.97
N HIS A 87 8.15 -26.56 -24.77
CA HIS A 87 8.88 -25.32 -24.54
C HIS A 87 10.38 -25.44 -24.79
N LEU A 88 11.01 -26.53 -24.34
CA LEU A 88 12.44 -26.78 -24.54
C LEU A 88 12.80 -26.99 -26.02
N ARG A 89 11.87 -27.54 -26.83
CA ARG A 89 12.05 -27.69 -28.28
C ARG A 89 11.79 -26.40 -29.06
N ALA A 90 10.74 -25.66 -28.69
CA ALA A 90 10.34 -24.45 -29.39
C ALA A 90 11.27 -23.26 -29.13
N GLN A 91 11.81 -23.16 -27.91
CA GLN A 91 12.68 -22.07 -27.47
C GLN A 91 13.79 -22.64 -26.56
N PRO A 92 14.86 -23.23 -27.12
CA PRO A 92 15.95 -23.76 -26.31
C PRO A 92 16.66 -22.62 -25.56
N PRO A 93 16.89 -22.74 -24.24
CA PRO A 93 17.58 -21.72 -23.46
C PRO A 93 19.07 -21.61 -23.80
N LYS A 94 19.74 -20.59 -23.26
CA LYS A 94 21.18 -20.36 -23.45
C LYS A 94 21.99 -21.63 -23.19
N TRP A 95 22.98 -21.90 -24.04
CA TRP A 95 23.85 -23.09 -24.02
C TRP A 95 23.22 -24.42 -24.48
N ILE A 96 21.95 -24.43 -24.89
CA ILE A 96 21.28 -25.59 -25.49
C ILE A 96 20.94 -25.28 -26.95
N LYS A 97 21.28 -26.20 -27.85
CA LYS A 97 21.04 -26.10 -29.31
C LYS A 97 19.77 -26.81 -29.73
N ALA A 98 19.47 -27.97 -29.14
CA ALA A 98 18.26 -28.74 -29.42
C ALA A 98 17.95 -29.70 -28.26
N ALA A 99 16.69 -30.13 -28.17
CA ALA A 99 16.28 -31.24 -27.31
C ALA A 99 15.28 -32.14 -28.01
N GLU A 100 15.40 -33.45 -27.85
CA GLU A 100 14.55 -34.44 -28.52
C GLU A 100 14.23 -35.62 -27.61
N LYS A 101 13.05 -36.21 -27.79
CA LYS A 101 12.66 -37.47 -27.14
C LYS A 101 12.90 -38.61 -28.11
N ARG A 102 13.57 -39.66 -27.64
CA ARG A 102 13.76 -40.92 -28.35
C ARG A 102 13.21 -42.06 -27.51
N HIS A 103 12.29 -42.82 -28.08
CA HIS A 103 11.76 -44.03 -27.45
C HIS A 103 12.49 -45.23 -28.06
N ALA A 104 13.21 -45.99 -27.23
CA ALA A 104 13.96 -47.15 -27.69
C ALA A 104 13.95 -48.24 -26.61
N GLY A 105 13.55 -49.46 -26.97
CA GLY A 105 13.57 -50.62 -26.07
C GLY A 105 12.65 -50.53 -24.86
N GLY A 106 11.55 -49.78 -24.92
CA GLY A 106 10.62 -49.61 -23.77
C GLY A 106 11.08 -48.59 -22.74
N HIS A 107 12.04 -47.73 -23.12
CA HIS A 107 12.60 -46.66 -22.29
C HIS A 107 12.55 -45.32 -23.04
N LEU A 108 12.33 -44.23 -22.30
CA LEU A 108 12.45 -42.88 -22.82
C LEU A 108 13.90 -42.38 -22.67
N GLN A 109 14.42 -41.78 -23.73
CA GLN A 109 15.66 -41.02 -23.71
C GLN A 109 15.38 -39.55 -24.07
N LEU A 110 15.73 -38.63 -23.18
CA LEU A 110 15.79 -37.19 -23.49
C LEU A 110 17.21 -36.85 -23.94
N VAL A 111 17.36 -36.51 -25.22
CA VAL A 111 18.63 -36.15 -25.84
C VAL A 111 18.71 -34.63 -25.92
N VAL A 112 19.66 -34.02 -25.24
CA VAL A 112 19.90 -32.57 -25.24
C VAL A 112 21.22 -32.27 -25.91
N THR A 113 21.20 -31.49 -26.98
CA THR A 113 22.38 -31.06 -27.73
C THR A 113 22.84 -29.70 -27.23
N LEU A 114 24.12 -29.58 -26.86
CA LEU A 114 24.76 -28.37 -26.37
C LEU A 114 25.03 -27.37 -27.52
N ALA A 115 25.08 -26.09 -27.20
CA ALA A 115 25.62 -25.07 -28.11
C ALA A 115 27.15 -25.24 -28.30
N ASP A 116 27.70 -24.63 -29.35
CA ASP A 116 29.10 -24.88 -29.75
C ASP A 116 30.12 -24.31 -28.75
N ASP A 117 29.72 -23.30 -27.98
CA ASP A 117 30.46 -22.64 -26.89
C ASP A 117 30.02 -23.10 -25.50
N ALA A 118 29.32 -24.23 -25.38
CA ALA A 118 28.75 -24.73 -24.13
C ALA A 118 29.42 -25.99 -23.60
N ASP A 119 29.38 -26.14 -22.29
CA ASP A 119 29.80 -27.31 -21.53
C ASP A 119 28.69 -27.71 -20.54
N ALA A 120 28.69 -28.96 -20.09
CA ALA A 120 27.64 -29.50 -19.22
C ALA A 120 28.16 -30.35 -18.07
N LYS A 121 27.54 -30.20 -16.90
CA LYS A 121 27.81 -30.99 -15.69
C LYS A 121 26.53 -31.63 -15.18
N ILE A 122 26.57 -32.95 -15.04
CA ILE A 122 25.48 -33.79 -14.54
C ILE A 122 25.60 -33.88 -13.01
N GLY A 123 24.48 -33.81 -12.31
CA GLY A 123 24.41 -34.04 -10.87
C GLY A 123 23.10 -34.70 -10.44
N GLN A 124 23.06 -35.14 -9.19
CA GLN A 124 21.86 -35.67 -8.55
C GLN A 124 21.62 -34.93 -7.24
N ALA A 125 20.36 -34.55 -6.99
CA ALA A 125 19.90 -33.96 -5.73
C ALA A 125 18.41 -34.31 -5.56
N ASP A 126 17.99 -34.58 -4.33
CA ASP A 126 16.58 -34.78 -3.95
C ASP A 126 15.81 -35.81 -4.81
N GLY A 127 16.49 -36.86 -5.27
CA GLY A 127 15.89 -37.91 -6.10
C GLY A 127 15.66 -37.55 -7.57
N ALA A 128 16.09 -36.36 -8.01
CA ALA A 128 16.08 -35.92 -9.39
C ALA A 128 17.50 -35.89 -9.99
N THR A 129 17.60 -36.16 -11.29
CA THR A 129 18.85 -36.00 -12.04
C THR A 129 18.81 -34.67 -12.78
N TYR A 130 19.78 -33.80 -12.54
CA TYR A 130 19.87 -32.49 -13.19
C TYR A 130 21.13 -32.37 -14.04
N VAL A 131 21.06 -31.52 -15.06
CA VAL A 131 22.17 -31.16 -15.95
C VAL A 131 22.27 -29.65 -15.98
N ASN A 132 23.43 -29.12 -15.57
CA ASN A 132 23.77 -27.71 -15.71
C ASN A 132 24.57 -27.51 -17.01
N PHE A 133 24.11 -26.61 -17.87
CA PHE A 133 24.73 -26.16 -19.10
C PHE A 133 25.29 -24.76 -18.89
N PHE A 134 26.55 -24.53 -19.23
CA PHE A 134 27.28 -23.28 -18.99
C PHE A 134 28.29 -23.04 -20.10
N ALA A 135 28.94 -21.88 -20.13
CA ALA A 135 29.96 -21.58 -21.14
C ALA A 135 31.14 -22.56 -21.03
N LYS A 136 31.57 -23.10 -22.17
CA LYS A 136 32.75 -23.96 -22.30
C LYS A 136 33.98 -23.13 -21.98
N ALA A 137 34.72 -23.56 -20.95
CA ALA A 137 36.02 -22.96 -20.66
C ALA A 137 36.95 -23.17 -21.86
N GLU A 138 37.62 -22.11 -22.31
CA GLU A 138 38.65 -22.20 -23.34
C GLU A 138 39.74 -23.19 -22.87
N PRO A 139 40.12 -24.17 -23.70
CA PRO A 139 41.16 -25.11 -23.32
C PRO A 139 42.50 -24.39 -23.27
N ALA A 140 43.11 -24.35 -22.08
CA ALA A 140 44.55 -24.17 -21.97
C ALA A 140 45.26 -25.25 -22.81
N PRO A 141 46.43 -24.96 -23.41
CA PRO A 141 47.14 -25.90 -24.27
C PRO A 141 47.38 -27.24 -23.55
N ALA A 142 47.04 -28.33 -24.23
CA ALA A 142 47.06 -29.69 -23.69
C ALA A 142 48.47 -30.15 -23.34
N ALA A 143 48.69 -30.50 -22.07
CA ALA A 143 49.85 -31.26 -21.62
C ALA A 143 49.70 -32.75 -22.01
N ALA A 144 50.77 -33.29 -22.57
CA ALA A 144 50.98 -34.72 -22.80
C ALA A 144 51.20 -35.46 -21.46
N GLY A 145 51.09 -36.79 -21.51
CA GLY A 145 51.19 -37.71 -20.36
C GLY A 145 52.54 -37.71 -19.62
N PRO A 146 52.68 -38.62 -18.64
CA PRO A 146 53.32 -38.35 -17.36
C PRO A 146 54.85 -38.47 -17.47
N GLU A 147 55.51 -37.32 -17.51
CA GLU A 147 56.88 -37.21 -17.03
C GLU A 147 56.90 -36.18 -15.91
N THR A 148 57.46 -36.63 -14.79
CA THR A 148 57.90 -35.91 -13.59
C THR A 148 57.78 -34.38 -13.70
N PRO A 149 56.93 -33.69 -12.91
CA PRO A 149 56.90 -32.24 -12.95
C PRO A 149 58.21 -31.71 -12.36
N ALA A 150 59.09 -31.28 -13.27
CA ALA A 150 60.07 -30.26 -12.99
C ALA A 150 59.34 -28.99 -12.52
N VAL A 151 59.91 -28.37 -11.50
CA VAL A 151 59.46 -27.14 -10.85
C VAL A 151 59.18 -26.05 -11.90
N GLU A 152 57.91 -25.67 -12.07
CA GLU A 152 57.56 -24.40 -12.71
C GLU A 152 57.91 -23.26 -11.75
N VAL A 153 58.80 -22.40 -12.25
CA VAL A 153 59.39 -21.26 -11.57
C VAL A 153 58.31 -20.20 -11.36
N ALA A 154 58.13 -19.81 -10.10
CA ALA A 154 57.31 -18.68 -9.69
C ALA A 154 57.67 -17.41 -10.50
N GLU A 155 56.66 -16.66 -10.90
CA GLU A 155 56.80 -15.33 -11.46
C GLU A 155 57.74 -14.47 -10.56
N ALA A 156 58.82 -13.94 -11.15
CA ALA A 156 59.85 -13.24 -10.40
C ALA A 156 59.29 -11.96 -9.77
N GLU A 157 59.32 -11.92 -8.45
CA GLU A 157 58.88 -10.81 -7.61
C GLU A 157 59.60 -9.50 -7.99
N PRO A 158 58.93 -8.33 -7.98
CA PRO A 158 59.59 -7.05 -8.24
C PRO A 158 60.75 -6.84 -7.24
N PRO A 159 61.96 -6.47 -7.71
CA PRO A 159 63.13 -6.36 -6.85
C PRO A 159 62.92 -5.25 -5.80
N ARG A 160 62.74 -5.65 -4.53
CA ARG A 160 62.72 -4.71 -3.40
C ARG A 160 64.13 -4.16 -3.18
N PRO A 161 64.30 -2.84 -2.94
CA PRO A 161 65.57 -2.29 -2.48
C PRO A 161 66.08 -3.01 -1.22
N ASP A 162 67.39 -3.27 -1.18
CA ASP A 162 68.01 -4.00 -0.07
C ASP A 162 67.81 -3.24 1.27
N PRO A 163 67.14 -3.83 2.27
CA PRO A 163 66.93 -3.20 3.57
C PRO A 163 68.22 -3.05 4.41
N LEU A 164 69.31 -3.74 4.06
CA LEU A 164 70.55 -3.73 4.85
C LEU A 164 71.23 -2.35 4.85
N PRO A 165 71.55 -1.79 6.04
CA PRO A 165 72.37 -0.58 6.13
C PRO A 165 73.80 -0.83 5.66
N LYS A 166 74.47 0.23 5.20
CA LYS A 166 75.90 0.20 4.86
C LYS A 166 76.69 -0.24 6.10
N GLY A 167 77.32 -1.41 6.04
CA GLY A 167 78.03 -2.04 7.16
C GLY A 167 77.28 -3.22 7.81
N GLY A 168 76.05 -3.53 7.39
CA GLY A 168 75.32 -4.75 7.77
C GLY A 168 74.88 -4.83 9.24
N VAL A 169 75.04 -3.74 10.00
CA VAL A 169 74.66 -3.66 11.43
C VAL A 169 73.46 -2.74 11.58
N VAL A 170 72.39 -3.23 12.23
CA VAL A 170 71.23 -2.43 12.61
C VAL A 170 71.32 -2.16 14.11
N LYS A 171 71.45 -0.89 14.48
CA LYS A 171 71.50 -0.47 15.88
C LYS A 171 70.08 -0.37 16.44
N MET A 172 69.85 -1.03 17.56
CA MET A 172 68.61 -0.89 18.31
C MET A 172 68.69 0.39 19.16
N GLU A 173 67.68 1.24 19.05
CA GLU A 173 67.48 2.36 19.98
C GLU A 173 66.42 2.00 21.02
N THR A 174 66.67 2.36 22.27
CA THR A 174 65.75 2.11 23.38
C THR A 174 65.22 3.42 23.93
N LYS A 175 63.91 3.52 24.10
CA LYS A 175 63.26 4.59 24.85
C LYS A 175 62.34 4.00 25.92
N VAL A 176 62.52 4.40 27.18
CA VAL A 176 61.64 4.02 28.29
C VAL A 176 60.81 5.23 28.69
N ALA A 177 59.49 5.16 28.53
CA ALA A 177 58.59 6.26 28.89
C ALA A 177 57.25 5.69 29.40
N ASN A 178 56.71 6.28 30.47
CA ASN A 178 55.39 5.93 31.02
C ASN A 178 55.18 4.43 31.32
N GLY A 179 56.22 3.72 31.74
CA GLY A 179 56.15 2.27 32.02
C GLY A 179 56.15 1.38 30.76
N GLN A 180 56.38 1.96 29.58
CA GLN A 180 56.52 1.27 28.31
C GLN A 180 57.98 1.31 27.82
N VAL A 181 58.51 0.16 27.40
CA VAL A 181 59.84 0.03 26.78
C VAL A 181 59.67 -0.04 25.26
N GLN A 182 60.21 0.93 24.52
CA GLN A 182 60.14 1.00 23.07
C GLN A 182 61.51 0.68 22.48
N LEU A 183 61.57 -0.36 21.64
CA LEU A 183 62.76 -0.82 20.92
C LEU A 183 62.59 -0.46 19.44
N SER A 184 63.45 0.40 18.92
CA SER A 184 63.38 0.91 17.54
C SER A 184 64.53 0.39 16.70
N PHE A 185 64.22 -0.11 15.50
CA PHE A 185 65.16 -0.69 14.55
C PHE A 185 65.05 0.08 13.23
N ALA A 186 66.09 0.85 12.90
CA ALA A 186 66.16 1.64 11.67
C ALA A 186 66.90 0.88 10.57
N TRP A 187 66.21 0.59 9.46
CA TRP A 187 66.74 -0.10 8.28
C TRP A 187 67.12 0.88 7.17
N ALA A 188 67.88 0.49 6.15
CA ALA A 188 68.17 1.39 5.01
C ALA A 188 66.95 1.55 4.09
N ASN A 189 66.19 0.48 3.92
CA ASN A 189 64.92 0.44 3.20
C ASN A 189 63.92 -0.39 4.03
N PRO A 190 62.59 -0.32 3.76
CA PRO A 190 61.60 -1.07 4.53
C PRO A 190 61.88 -2.58 4.54
N ALA A 191 62.24 -3.11 5.71
CA ALA A 191 62.40 -4.54 5.97
C ALA A 191 61.05 -5.17 6.34
N GLY A 192 60.80 -6.40 5.89
CA GLY A 192 59.65 -7.17 6.34
C GLY A 192 59.92 -7.70 7.72
N ALA A 193 58.91 -7.67 8.60
CA ALA A 193 59.02 -8.15 9.97
C ALA A 193 57.91 -9.15 10.29
N ALA A 194 58.16 -10.01 11.27
CA ALA A 194 57.16 -10.80 11.97
C ALA A 194 57.41 -10.67 13.48
N VAL A 195 56.35 -10.46 14.26
CA VAL A 195 56.42 -10.36 15.72
C VAL A 195 55.33 -11.24 16.32
N PHE A 196 55.72 -12.22 17.13
CA PHE A 196 54.81 -13.22 17.67
C PHE A 196 55.23 -13.71 19.05
N HIS A 197 54.24 -14.24 19.78
CA HIS A 197 54.44 -14.83 21.09
C HIS A 197 54.76 -16.31 20.98
N ARG A 198 55.76 -16.76 21.75
CA ARG A 198 56.06 -18.16 21.97
C ARG A 198 56.33 -18.41 23.45
N GLY A 199 55.33 -18.95 24.16
CA GLY A 199 55.36 -19.01 25.62
C GLY A 199 55.53 -17.61 26.21
N ASP A 200 56.46 -17.45 27.14
CA ASP A 200 56.78 -16.18 27.80
C ASP A 200 57.72 -15.27 26.98
N ALA A 201 58.15 -15.71 25.80
CA ALA A 201 59.05 -14.98 24.93
C ALA A 201 58.31 -14.34 23.75
N VAL A 202 58.78 -13.16 23.33
CA VAL A 202 58.36 -12.49 22.11
C VAL A 202 59.50 -12.57 21.10
N TRP A 203 59.19 -13.12 19.94
CA TRP A 203 60.12 -13.17 18.82
C TRP A 203 59.86 -12.00 17.88
N VAL A 204 60.92 -11.34 17.44
CA VAL A 204 60.92 -10.31 16.38
C VAL A 204 61.85 -10.81 15.29
N VAL A 205 61.34 -11.04 14.09
CA VAL A 205 62.10 -11.60 12.96
C VAL A 205 62.05 -10.60 11.81
N PHE A 206 63.20 -10.30 11.20
CA PHE A 206 63.34 -9.44 10.03
C PHE A 206 63.88 -10.23 8.85
N ASP A 207 63.35 -9.97 7.65
CA ASP A 207 63.68 -10.67 6.39
C ASP A 207 65.01 -10.25 5.73
N ALA A 208 65.99 -9.89 6.55
CA ALA A 208 67.32 -9.46 6.11
C ALA A 208 68.41 -9.94 7.08
N PRO A 209 69.54 -10.50 6.59
CA PRO A 209 70.61 -11.06 7.43
C PRO A 209 71.54 -9.99 8.03
N ALA A 210 70.97 -9.05 8.79
CA ALA A 210 71.71 -8.03 9.52
C ALA A 210 72.23 -8.54 10.87
N THR A 211 73.33 -7.96 11.34
CA THR A 211 73.75 -8.11 12.74
C THR A 211 73.01 -7.07 13.58
N LEU A 212 72.12 -7.51 14.48
CA LEU A 212 71.39 -6.60 15.37
C LEU A 212 72.29 -6.22 16.56
N ASP A 213 72.64 -4.94 16.68
CA ASP A 213 73.33 -4.42 17.86
C ASP A 213 72.31 -4.06 18.94
N VAL A 214 72.25 -4.90 19.96
CA VAL A 214 71.32 -4.82 21.09
C VAL A 214 71.99 -4.37 22.38
N SER A 215 73.22 -3.87 22.31
CA SER A 215 74.00 -3.43 23.47
C SER A 215 73.33 -2.33 24.29
N SER A 216 72.42 -1.56 23.67
CA SER A 216 71.61 -0.50 24.27
C SER A 216 70.36 -0.99 25.04
N ALA A 217 70.15 -2.31 25.15
CA ALA A 217 68.98 -2.87 25.84
C ALA A 217 68.97 -2.49 27.34
N PRO A 218 67.83 -2.04 27.88
CA PRO A 218 67.74 -1.64 29.28
C PRO A 218 67.78 -2.88 30.18
N LYS A 219 68.70 -2.90 31.15
CA LYS A 219 68.83 -4.02 32.11
C LYS A 219 67.92 -3.79 33.31
N GLY A 220 67.14 -4.81 33.69
CA GLY A 220 66.31 -4.80 34.90
C GLY A 220 65.06 -3.91 34.87
N VAL A 221 64.60 -3.50 33.68
CA VAL A 221 63.40 -2.65 33.51
C VAL A 221 62.21 -3.52 33.12
N LYS A 222 61.22 -3.66 34.02
CA LYS A 222 59.95 -4.34 33.68
C LYS A 222 59.21 -3.58 32.56
N PRO A 223 58.61 -4.29 31.59
CA PRO A 223 58.41 -5.75 31.52
C PRO A 223 59.53 -6.54 30.85
N LEU A 224 60.68 -5.94 30.48
CA LEU A 224 61.78 -6.62 29.79
C LEU A 224 62.72 -7.35 30.78
N LYS A 225 62.86 -8.68 30.62
CA LYS A 225 63.74 -9.53 31.45
C LYS A 225 65.07 -9.82 30.76
N GLY A 226 65.06 -10.01 29.46
CA GLY A 226 66.23 -10.42 28.68
C GLY A 226 66.04 -10.23 27.19
N LEU A 227 67.15 -10.14 26.46
CA LEU A 227 67.15 -9.92 25.02
C LEU A 227 68.32 -10.67 24.39
N GLN A 228 68.06 -11.45 23.34
CA GLN A 228 69.06 -12.20 22.60
C GLN A 228 68.85 -12.01 21.10
N ALA A 229 69.92 -11.65 20.38
CA ALA A 229 69.90 -11.48 18.94
C ALA A 229 70.51 -12.69 18.22
N PHE A 230 69.91 -13.07 17.10
CA PHE A 230 70.29 -14.18 16.26
C PHE A 230 70.41 -13.72 14.80
N LYS A 231 71.33 -14.33 14.08
CA LYS A 231 71.52 -14.08 12.65
C LYS A 231 71.42 -15.40 11.90
N GLY A 232 70.45 -15.47 10.99
CA GLY A 232 70.30 -16.58 10.05
C GLY A 232 70.98 -16.30 8.71
N ALA A 233 70.83 -17.23 7.78
CA ALA A 233 71.34 -17.09 6.42
C ALA A 233 70.68 -15.90 5.68
N ASP A 234 69.40 -15.66 5.95
CA ASP A 234 68.57 -14.74 5.20
C ASP A 234 67.66 -13.86 6.07
N HIS A 235 67.85 -13.92 7.39
CA HIS A 235 67.04 -13.20 8.37
C HIS A 235 67.88 -12.78 9.59
N ALA A 236 67.34 -11.84 10.36
CA ALA A 236 67.84 -11.48 11.68
C ALA A 236 66.68 -11.60 12.67
N ALA A 237 66.91 -12.22 13.82
CA ALA A 237 65.88 -12.47 14.80
C ALA A 237 66.29 -11.96 16.18
N LEU A 238 65.28 -11.65 16.99
CA LEU A 238 65.43 -11.18 18.34
C LEU A 238 64.44 -11.91 19.23
N ARG A 239 64.95 -12.57 20.27
CA ARG A 239 64.13 -13.18 21.32
C ARG A 239 64.13 -12.26 22.53
N ILE A 240 62.94 -11.81 22.91
CA ILE A 240 62.69 -10.92 24.02
C ILE A 240 62.01 -11.73 25.12
N ASP A 241 62.65 -11.88 26.27
CA ASP A 241 62.01 -12.44 27.47
C ASP A 241 61.25 -11.31 28.17
N ALA A 242 59.93 -11.41 28.25
CA ALA A 242 59.07 -10.40 28.85
C ALA A 242 58.23 -10.95 30.02
N ASP A 243 57.51 -10.09 30.73
CA ASP A 243 56.44 -10.53 31.62
C ASP A 243 55.27 -11.13 30.79
N PRO A 244 54.70 -12.30 31.17
CA PRO A 244 53.71 -13.00 30.35
C PRO A 244 52.45 -12.17 30.03
N ASP A 245 52.05 -11.29 30.96
CA ASP A 245 50.87 -10.43 30.83
C ASP A 245 51.18 -9.04 30.26
N ALA A 246 52.44 -8.78 29.87
CA ALA A 246 52.81 -7.47 29.34
C ALA A 246 52.25 -7.30 27.92
N PRO A 247 51.46 -6.25 27.65
CA PRO A 247 50.95 -6.02 26.31
C PRO A 247 52.09 -5.61 25.38
N VAL A 248 52.07 -6.15 24.16
CA VAL A 248 53.09 -5.91 23.15
C VAL A 248 52.45 -5.35 21.90
N PHE A 249 53.08 -4.31 21.37
CA PHE A 249 52.59 -3.59 20.21
C PHE A 249 53.72 -3.36 19.23
N VAL A 250 53.37 -3.26 17.95
CA VAL A 250 54.34 -3.04 16.89
C VAL A 250 53.81 -1.96 15.96
N SER A 251 54.69 -1.04 15.57
CA SER A 251 54.42 -0.05 14.54
C SER A 251 55.58 0.02 13.55
N SER A 252 55.26 0.40 12.32
CA SER A 252 56.22 0.63 11.26
C SER A 252 55.94 2.00 10.65
N ILE A 253 56.95 2.87 10.67
CA ILE A 253 56.89 4.19 10.05
C ILE A 253 58.08 4.27 9.09
N GLY A 254 57.80 4.26 7.79
CA GLY A 254 58.84 4.21 6.75
C GLY A 254 59.70 2.95 6.86
N ASN A 255 60.97 3.13 7.16
CA ASN A 255 62.00 2.09 7.32
C ASN A 255 62.32 1.76 8.80
N VAL A 256 61.55 2.30 9.75
CA VAL A 256 61.77 2.07 11.18
C VAL A 256 60.67 1.18 11.76
N TRP A 257 61.07 0.08 12.40
CA TRP A 257 60.19 -0.77 13.20
C TRP A 257 60.32 -0.42 14.67
N THR A 258 59.20 -0.17 15.34
CA THR A 258 59.17 0.08 16.79
C THR A 258 58.34 -0.99 17.48
N VAL A 259 58.97 -1.76 18.37
CA VAL A 259 58.33 -2.76 19.24
C VAL A 259 58.18 -2.16 20.62
N SER A 260 56.94 -2.07 21.11
CA SER A 260 56.61 -1.45 22.39
C SER A 260 56.10 -2.52 23.37
N LEU A 261 56.73 -2.59 24.54
CA LEU A 261 56.42 -3.54 25.61
C LEU A 261 55.87 -2.77 26.82
N GLY A 262 54.65 -3.05 27.26
CA GLY A 262 53.98 -2.38 28.38
C GLY A 262 52.78 -1.52 27.96
N PRO A 263 51.95 -1.10 28.94
CA PRO A 263 50.68 -0.43 28.68
C PRO A 263 50.89 0.93 27.99
N GLY A 264 50.15 1.16 26.90
CA GLY A 264 50.22 2.42 26.15
C GLY A 264 49.16 2.52 25.06
N PRO A 265 48.84 3.73 24.58
CA PRO A 265 47.88 3.93 23.49
C PRO A 265 48.49 3.51 22.16
N GLN A 266 47.92 2.52 21.47
CA GLN A 266 48.39 2.07 20.16
C GLN A 266 47.26 1.46 19.31
N ALA A 267 47.45 1.49 17.99
CA ALA A 267 46.49 0.97 17.01
C ALA A 267 46.39 -0.55 17.10
N GLN A 268 45.17 -1.09 17.05
CA GLN A 268 44.95 -2.53 17.00
C GLN A 268 45.41 -3.06 15.63
N PRO A 269 46.20 -4.15 15.59
CA PRO A 269 46.66 -4.72 14.33
C PRO A 269 45.48 -5.29 13.52
N SER A 270 45.60 -5.26 12.20
CA SER A 270 44.62 -5.93 11.33
C SER A 270 44.68 -7.45 11.53
N ILE A 271 43.54 -8.13 11.45
CA ILE A 271 43.46 -9.58 11.73
C ILE A 271 43.80 -10.38 10.47
N ILE A 272 44.79 -11.26 10.56
CA ILE A 272 45.04 -12.31 9.56
C ILE A 272 44.02 -13.43 9.77
N ARG A 273 43.06 -13.54 8.83
CA ARG A 273 42.03 -14.58 8.86
C ARG A 273 42.49 -15.81 8.09
N VAL A 274 42.79 -16.88 8.81
CA VAL A 274 43.14 -18.17 8.19
C VAL A 274 41.87 -18.98 7.90
N THR A 275 41.72 -19.40 6.65
CA THR A 275 40.57 -20.16 6.13
C THR A 275 41.03 -21.41 5.39
N ARG A 276 40.19 -22.43 5.29
CA ARG A 276 40.44 -23.58 4.41
C ARG A 276 40.38 -23.12 2.94
N ASP A 277 41.35 -23.54 2.13
CA ASP A 277 41.30 -23.31 0.68
C ASP A 277 40.22 -24.21 0.04
N ALA A 278 39.42 -23.63 -0.85
CA ALA A 278 38.28 -24.30 -1.50
C ALA A 278 38.63 -24.87 -2.89
N ALA A 279 39.88 -24.72 -3.34
CA ALA A 279 40.36 -25.34 -4.57
C ALA A 279 40.30 -26.89 -4.45
N GLY A 280 39.78 -27.57 -5.48
CA GLY A 280 39.49 -29.01 -5.48
C GLY A 280 40.70 -29.94 -5.46
N GLY A 281 41.53 -29.84 -4.41
CA GLY A 281 42.70 -30.67 -4.15
C GLY A 281 42.76 -31.12 -2.68
N PRO A 282 43.93 -31.65 -2.23
CA PRO A 282 44.16 -31.97 -0.83
C PRO A 282 43.86 -30.77 0.06
N ALA A 283 43.38 -31.00 1.30
CA ALA A 283 42.99 -29.91 2.18
C ALA A 283 44.19 -29.01 2.51
N THR A 284 44.05 -27.70 2.33
CA THR A 284 45.09 -26.71 2.61
C THR A 284 44.50 -25.52 3.37
N LEU A 285 45.34 -24.75 4.06
CA LEU A 285 44.95 -23.49 4.68
C LEU A 285 45.49 -22.32 3.87
N LYS A 286 44.67 -21.27 3.74
CA LYS A 286 44.98 -20.01 3.09
C LYS A 286 44.90 -18.87 4.11
N ALA A 287 45.91 -18.02 4.15
CA ALA A 287 45.97 -16.84 4.99
C ALA A 287 46.39 -15.62 4.14
N PRO A 288 45.53 -14.61 3.97
CA PRO A 288 45.92 -13.35 3.34
C PRO A 288 46.77 -12.54 4.32
N VAL A 289 48.04 -12.38 4.02
CA VAL A 289 49.01 -11.62 4.81
C VAL A 289 49.45 -10.42 3.97
N ALA A 290 48.71 -9.31 4.08
CA ALA A 290 48.96 -8.12 3.26
C ALA A 290 50.41 -7.62 3.43
N GLY A 291 51.11 -7.39 2.32
CA GLY A 291 52.52 -7.04 2.30
C GLY A 291 53.48 -8.15 2.75
N ALA A 292 53.08 -9.44 2.66
CA ALA A 292 53.98 -10.56 2.93
C ALA A 292 55.20 -10.52 2.02
N THR A 293 56.39 -10.69 2.59
CA THR A 293 57.67 -10.57 1.88
C THR A 293 58.38 -11.91 1.77
N ARG A 294 58.66 -12.58 2.89
CA ARG A 294 59.46 -13.82 2.90
C ARG A 294 58.94 -14.85 3.90
N VAL A 295 59.07 -16.12 3.54
CA VAL A 295 58.93 -17.27 4.45
C VAL A 295 60.32 -17.64 4.96
N VAL A 296 60.50 -17.63 6.27
CA VAL A 296 61.77 -17.82 6.98
C VAL A 296 61.65 -19.04 7.88
N GLU A 297 62.62 -19.95 7.80
CA GLU A 297 62.79 -21.02 8.79
C GLU A 297 63.60 -20.50 9.97
N LEU A 298 62.99 -20.49 11.15
CA LEU A 298 63.55 -19.95 12.37
C LEU A 298 63.78 -21.08 13.37
N PRO A 299 65.03 -21.56 13.55
CA PRO A 299 65.36 -22.51 14.60
C PRO A 299 65.27 -21.83 15.97
N ASP A 300 64.54 -22.43 16.91
CA ASP A 300 64.42 -21.96 18.28
C ASP A 300 65.49 -22.66 19.16
N PRO A 301 66.48 -21.93 19.68
CA PRO A 301 67.59 -22.52 20.45
C PRO A 301 67.18 -22.99 21.85
N VAL A 302 66.01 -22.58 22.36
CA VAL A 302 65.53 -22.97 23.69
C VAL A 302 64.68 -24.23 23.59
N VAL A 303 63.76 -24.26 22.63
CA VAL A 303 62.84 -25.40 22.44
C VAL A 303 63.50 -26.51 21.60
N GLY A 304 64.42 -26.15 20.71
CA GLY A 304 65.16 -27.09 19.84
C GLY A 304 64.43 -27.46 18.55
N ASP A 305 63.27 -26.86 18.26
CA ASP A 305 62.52 -27.07 17.03
C ASP A 305 62.65 -25.91 16.04
N THR A 306 62.03 -26.01 14.87
CA THR A 306 62.08 -24.98 13.82
C THR A 306 60.70 -24.45 13.52
N LEU A 307 60.51 -23.15 13.65
CA LEU A 307 59.27 -22.45 13.28
C LEU A 307 59.35 -21.98 11.82
N THR A 308 58.20 -21.95 11.14
CA THR A 308 58.09 -21.29 9.84
C THR A 308 57.40 -19.95 10.01
N VAL A 309 58.14 -18.87 9.71
CA VAL A 309 57.72 -17.49 9.97
C VAL A 309 57.53 -16.75 8.65
N VAL A 310 56.36 -16.17 8.44
CA VAL A 310 56.10 -15.28 7.30
C VAL A 310 56.19 -13.83 7.76
N THR A 311 57.17 -13.14 7.20
CA THR A 311 57.41 -11.72 7.40
C THR A 311 56.56 -10.87 6.47
N ALA A 312 56.19 -9.67 6.91
CA ALA A 312 55.43 -8.71 6.11
C ALA A 312 55.86 -7.26 6.41
N LEU A 313 55.62 -6.35 5.46
CA LEU A 313 55.81 -4.90 5.66
C LEU A 313 54.76 -4.32 6.62
N GLY A 314 54.88 -3.06 7.06
CA GLY A 314 53.82 -2.36 7.79
C GLY A 314 52.57 -2.10 6.92
N PRO A 315 51.42 -1.69 7.49
CA PRO A 315 51.12 -1.55 8.92
C PRO A 315 50.95 -2.91 9.61
N ALA A 316 50.78 -2.93 10.95
CA ALA A 316 50.71 -4.14 11.75
C ALA A 316 49.50 -5.04 11.40
N LYS A 317 49.74 -6.33 11.17
CA LYS A 317 48.71 -7.39 11.04
C LYS A 317 49.18 -8.71 11.63
N GLY A 318 48.29 -9.41 12.31
CA GLY A 318 48.65 -10.66 12.97
C GLY A 318 47.47 -11.57 13.29
N VAL A 319 47.78 -12.71 13.90
CA VAL A 319 46.80 -13.69 14.37
C VAL A 319 46.51 -13.42 15.85
N PRO A 320 45.27 -13.10 16.24
CA PRO A 320 44.97 -12.62 17.59
C PRO A 320 45.10 -13.68 18.69
N SER A 321 44.99 -14.96 18.35
CA SER A 321 45.04 -16.07 19.31
C SER A 321 45.65 -17.32 18.67
N ARG A 322 46.25 -18.19 19.49
CA ARG A 322 46.80 -19.47 19.04
C ARG A 322 45.70 -20.28 18.33
N ARG A 323 46.03 -20.90 17.20
CA ARG A 323 45.12 -21.81 16.49
C ARG A 323 45.79 -23.16 16.30
N ASP A 324 45.30 -24.16 17.01
CA ASP A 324 45.81 -25.51 16.90
C ASP A 324 45.06 -26.30 15.81
N TYR A 325 45.82 -26.91 14.91
CA TYR A 325 45.37 -27.92 13.96
C TYR A 325 46.08 -29.24 14.25
N VAL A 326 45.65 -30.32 13.62
CA VAL A 326 46.27 -31.65 13.81
C VAL A 326 47.72 -31.66 13.33
N ASP A 327 48.00 -31.05 12.18
CA ASP A 327 49.33 -31.09 11.55
C ASP A 327 50.19 -29.83 11.85
N ALA A 328 49.61 -28.72 12.32
CA ALA A 328 50.35 -27.47 12.59
C ALA A 328 49.61 -26.59 13.61
N ALA A 329 50.31 -25.69 14.29
CA ALA A 329 49.73 -24.63 15.10
C ALA A 329 50.13 -23.25 14.59
N LEU A 330 49.21 -22.29 14.63
CA LEU A 330 49.50 -20.88 14.35
C LEU A 330 49.68 -20.16 15.67
N LEU A 331 50.81 -19.50 15.85
CA LEU A 331 51.12 -18.77 17.09
C LEU A 331 50.46 -17.38 17.08
N PRO A 332 50.08 -16.84 18.25
CA PRO A 332 49.60 -15.46 18.35
C PRO A 332 50.65 -14.49 17.82
N SER A 333 50.29 -13.67 16.84
CA SER A 333 51.19 -12.70 16.22
C SER A 333 50.59 -11.30 16.21
N ILE A 334 51.47 -10.31 16.33
CA ILE A 334 51.16 -8.88 16.25
C ILE A 334 51.50 -8.35 14.85
N GLN A 335 52.54 -8.92 14.25
CA GLN A 335 52.97 -8.66 12.88
C GLN A 335 53.33 -9.98 12.18
N GLY A 336 52.91 -10.18 10.93
CA GLY A 336 53.22 -11.37 10.15
C GLY A 336 52.53 -12.64 10.68
N LEU A 337 53.01 -13.80 10.27
CA LEU A 337 52.46 -15.11 10.63
C LEU A 337 53.55 -16.03 11.16
N ALA A 338 53.31 -16.76 12.23
CA ALA A 338 54.22 -17.78 12.74
C ALA A 338 53.50 -19.13 12.80
N VAL A 339 54.11 -20.14 12.19
CA VAL A 339 53.60 -21.50 12.06
C VAL A 339 54.55 -22.44 12.79
N GLU A 340 54.01 -23.17 13.76
CA GLU A 340 54.65 -24.28 14.46
C GLU A 340 54.23 -25.58 13.75
N PRO A 341 55.10 -26.21 12.95
CA PRO A 341 54.77 -27.49 12.32
C PRO A 341 54.71 -28.59 13.39
N LEU A 342 53.63 -29.38 13.39
CA LEU A 342 53.47 -30.55 14.29
C LEU A 342 53.66 -31.88 13.54
N ALA A 343 53.76 -31.82 12.21
CA ALA A 343 54.09 -32.94 11.34
C ALA A 343 55.25 -32.56 10.40
N ASP A 344 56.08 -33.55 10.06
CA ASP A 344 57.35 -33.33 9.34
C ASP A 344 57.18 -32.84 7.88
N ASP A 345 56.00 -33.03 7.28
CA ASP A 345 55.74 -32.74 5.87
C ASP A 345 54.83 -31.51 5.65
N VAL A 346 54.75 -30.62 6.64
CA VAL A 346 54.05 -29.32 6.51
C VAL A 346 54.93 -28.32 5.76
N ALA A 347 54.40 -27.82 4.64
CA ALA A 347 55.06 -26.79 3.84
C ALA A 347 54.24 -25.49 3.85
N VAL A 348 54.90 -24.37 4.15
CA VAL A 348 54.35 -23.02 4.08
C VAL A 348 54.94 -22.32 2.85
N LYS A 349 54.08 -21.94 1.90
CA LYS A 349 54.48 -21.22 0.70
C LYS A 349 53.76 -19.89 0.62
N ARG A 350 54.43 -18.89 0.06
CA ARG A 350 53.84 -17.58 -0.22
C ARG A 350 53.63 -17.44 -1.73
N ASP A 351 52.47 -16.95 -2.10
CA ASP A 351 52.02 -16.64 -3.46
C ASP A 351 51.47 -15.20 -3.45
N GLY A 352 52.33 -14.23 -3.78
CA GLY A 352 52.07 -12.81 -3.56
C GLY A 352 51.81 -12.49 -2.08
N GLU A 353 50.64 -11.95 -1.76
CA GLU A 353 50.21 -11.68 -0.37
C GLU A 353 49.50 -12.87 0.29
N ILE A 354 49.35 -13.98 -0.41
CA ILE A 354 48.64 -15.15 0.10
C ILE A 354 49.65 -16.17 0.61
N VAL A 355 49.53 -16.55 1.88
CA VAL A 355 50.26 -17.67 2.45
C VAL A 355 49.41 -18.94 2.39
N ARG A 356 49.96 -20.00 1.82
CA ARG A 356 49.37 -21.33 1.74
C ARG A 356 50.13 -22.27 2.68
N ILE A 357 49.41 -22.93 3.57
CA ILE A 357 49.94 -23.98 4.46
C ILE A 357 49.39 -25.30 3.94
N THR A 358 50.29 -26.22 3.62
CA THR A 358 49.99 -27.43 2.88
C THR A 358 50.71 -28.62 3.48
N LYS A 359 50.22 -29.82 3.18
CA LYS A 359 50.86 -31.10 3.50
C LYS A 359 50.76 -31.99 2.27
N SER A 360 51.75 -32.86 2.05
CA SER A 360 51.84 -33.70 0.85
C SER A 360 50.57 -34.55 0.61
N SER A 361 49.98 -35.10 1.68
CA SER A 361 48.73 -35.86 1.69
C SER A 361 47.45 -35.00 1.85
N GLY A 362 47.60 -33.68 2.00
CA GLY A 362 46.56 -32.79 2.52
C GLY A 362 46.52 -32.73 4.04
N LEU A 363 46.13 -31.58 4.58
CA LEU A 363 45.98 -31.33 6.01
C LEU A 363 44.77 -32.07 6.59
N SER A 364 44.93 -32.60 7.80
CA SER A 364 43.87 -33.21 8.58
C SER A 364 42.99 -32.13 9.21
N LEU A 365 42.08 -31.57 8.41
CA LEU A 365 41.15 -30.52 8.84
C LEU A 365 39.78 -31.11 9.18
N SER A 366 39.14 -30.60 10.24
CA SER A 366 37.75 -30.96 10.53
C SER A 366 36.84 -30.69 9.33
N PRO A 367 35.78 -31.51 9.13
CA PRO A 367 34.80 -31.26 8.09
C PRO A 367 34.16 -29.88 8.26
N ALA A 368 33.88 -29.19 7.15
CA ALA A 368 33.28 -27.86 7.19
C ALA A 368 31.88 -27.84 7.85
N TRP A 369 31.19 -28.98 7.91
CA TRP A 369 29.91 -29.11 8.62
C TRP A 369 30.08 -29.08 10.16
N ALA A 370 31.17 -29.63 10.70
CA ALA A 370 31.39 -29.65 12.15
C ALA A 370 31.68 -28.26 12.74
N THR A 371 32.26 -27.37 11.93
CA THR A 371 32.43 -25.96 12.28
C THR A 371 31.09 -25.23 12.28
N ARG A 372 30.24 -25.49 11.28
CA ARG A 372 28.88 -24.93 11.20
C ARG A 372 27.98 -25.40 12.35
N ASP A 373 28.02 -26.68 12.69
CA ASP A 373 27.24 -27.23 13.81
C ASP A 373 27.68 -26.64 15.16
N ARG A 374 28.98 -26.38 15.35
CA ARG A 374 29.50 -25.70 16.54
C ARG A 374 29.06 -24.23 16.58
N GLU A 375 29.11 -23.52 15.46
CA GLU A 375 28.64 -22.14 15.35
C GLU A 375 27.11 -22.03 15.54
N GLU A 376 26.35 -23.01 15.06
CA GLU A 376 24.90 -23.10 15.25
C GLU A 376 24.52 -23.44 16.70
N ALA A 377 25.24 -24.37 17.34
CA ALA A 377 25.08 -24.67 18.76
C ALA A 377 25.42 -23.47 19.65
N ALA A 378 26.40 -22.65 19.26
CA ALA A 378 26.77 -21.43 19.98
C ALA A 378 25.71 -20.33 19.95
N LEU A 379 24.77 -20.35 18.99
CA LEU A 379 23.65 -19.40 18.95
C LEU A 379 22.60 -19.67 20.04
N GLY A 380 22.53 -20.89 20.57
CA GLY A 380 21.55 -21.30 21.58
C GLY A 380 20.10 -21.12 21.14
N ALA A 381 19.14 -21.27 22.06
CA ALA A 381 17.73 -20.93 21.84
C ALA A 381 17.49 -19.43 22.17
N PRO A 382 16.61 -18.71 21.46
CA PRO A 382 16.24 -17.34 21.83
C PRO A 382 15.69 -17.25 23.26
N GLN A 383 16.31 -16.38 24.06
CA GLN A 383 16.01 -16.23 25.47
C GLN A 383 14.91 -15.17 25.72
N PRO A 384 14.18 -15.26 26.84
CA PRO A 384 13.22 -14.23 27.24
C PRO A 384 13.85 -12.84 27.30
N ALA A 385 13.08 -11.82 26.89
CA ALA A 385 13.50 -10.43 27.01
C ALA A 385 13.21 -9.88 28.42
N PRO A 386 13.88 -8.79 28.85
CA PRO A 386 13.60 -8.16 30.15
C PRO A 386 12.18 -7.62 30.32
N MET A 387 11.46 -7.38 29.21
CA MET A 387 10.08 -6.91 29.22
C MET A 387 9.19 -7.80 28.33
N PRO A 388 7.92 -8.04 28.72
CA PRO A 388 7.04 -9.02 28.08
C PRO A 388 6.80 -8.87 26.57
N ALA A 389 6.71 -7.65 26.05
CA ALA A 389 6.43 -7.36 24.65
C ALA A 389 7.66 -6.82 23.89
N MET A 390 8.85 -6.95 24.46
CA MET A 390 10.07 -6.50 23.82
C MET A 390 10.53 -7.47 22.74
N ILE A 391 11.02 -6.93 21.61
CA ILE A 391 11.67 -7.72 20.54
C ILE A 391 13.15 -7.33 20.44
N PRO A 392 14.06 -8.11 21.07
CA PRO A 392 15.50 -7.99 20.90
C PRO A 392 15.97 -8.29 19.46
N ALA A 393 17.06 -7.65 19.05
CA ALA A 393 17.63 -7.84 17.71
C ALA A 393 18.26 -9.23 17.49
N ASP A 394 18.60 -9.95 18.56
CA ASP A 394 19.20 -11.29 18.48
C ASP A 394 18.18 -12.40 18.19
N TRP A 395 16.88 -12.16 18.41
CA TRP A 395 15.84 -13.14 18.13
C TRP A 395 15.73 -13.51 16.65
N SER A 396 16.11 -12.63 15.73
CA SER A 396 16.08 -12.90 14.27
C SER A 396 17.39 -13.49 13.73
N LYS A 397 18.40 -13.74 14.59
CA LYS A 397 19.69 -14.26 14.14
C LYS A 397 19.54 -15.68 13.59
N THR A 398 19.91 -15.84 12.32
CA THR A 398 19.85 -17.13 11.61
C THR A 398 21.14 -17.94 11.71
N GLY A 399 22.27 -17.29 12.03
CA GLY A 399 23.57 -17.94 11.95
C GLY A 399 24.06 -18.18 10.52
N PRO A 400 25.25 -18.79 10.39
CA PRO A 400 25.92 -19.02 9.10
C PRO A 400 25.22 -20.06 8.22
N ALA A 401 24.40 -20.94 8.81
CA ALA A 401 23.61 -21.93 8.08
C ALA A 401 22.34 -21.36 7.44
N GLY A 402 21.99 -20.11 7.75
CA GLY A 402 20.85 -19.41 7.17
C GLY A 402 19.50 -19.73 7.83
N PHE A 403 18.46 -19.08 7.34
CA PHE A 403 17.14 -19.05 7.98
C PHE A 403 16.48 -20.43 8.10
N LEU A 404 16.42 -21.20 7.01
CA LEU A 404 15.70 -22.48 6.97
C LEU A 404 16.26 -23.47 7.99
N ARG A 405 17.58 -23.59 8.06
CA ARG A 405 18.23 -24.50 9.00
C ARG A 405 17.93 -24.12 10.46
N ARG A 406 18.07 -22.84 10.78
CA ARG A 406 17.74 -22.31 12.12
C ARG A 406 16.27 -22.57 12.49
N TYR A 407 15.36 -22.35 11.55
CA TYR A 407 13.94 -22.62 11.73
C TYR A 407 13.67 -24.10 11.99
N GLU A 408 14.24 -25.01 11.20
CA GLU A 408 14.11 -26.46 11.38
C GLU A 408 14.60 -26.92 12.76
N VAL A 409 15.75 -26.41 13.21
CA VAL A 409 16.30 -26.76 14.53
C VAL A 409 15.35 -26.34 15.65
N LEU A 410 14.86 -25.10 15.64
CA LEU A 410 13.93 -24.61 16.65
C LEU A 410 12.56 -25.31 16.57
N LEU A 411 12.08 -25.58 15.36
CA LEU A 411 10.82 -26.31 15.14
C LEU A 411 10.91 -27.76 15.62
N SER A 412 12.03 -28.44 15.36
CA SER A 412 12.23 -29.82 15.81
C SER A 412 12.29 -29.90 17.35
N ALA A 413 12.97 -28.95 18.00
CA ALA A 413 12.99 -28.86 19.46
C ALA A 413 11.59 -28.59 20.04
N ALA A 414 10.84 -27.65 19.45
CA ALA A 414 9.46 -27.37 19.85
C ALA A 414 8.52 -28.57 19.64
N SER A 415 8.73 -29.35 18.57
CA SER A 415 7.96 -30.55 18.25
C SER A 415 8.26 -31.71 19.21
N ALA A 416 9.50 -31.84 19.66
CA ALA A 416 9.88 -32.81 20.69
C ALA A 416 9.19 -32.52 22.03
N GLU A 417 9.10 -31.24 22.44
CA GLU A 417 8.25 -30.82 23.57
C GLU A 417 6.73 -31.02 23.29
N GLY A 418 6.35 -30.96 22.01
CA GLY A 418 5.03 -31.26 21.44
C GLY A 418 4.38 -32.57 21.88
N GLY A 419 5.19 -33.61 22.04
CA GLY A 419 4.74 -34.99 22.24
C GLY A 419 4.15 -35.28 23.62
N ASN A 420 4.41 -34.43 24.61
CA ASN A 420 3.89 -34.58 25.96
C ASN A 420 2.73 -33.59 26.22
N ARG A 421 1.57 -34.11 26.67
CA ARG A 421 0.36 -33.32 26.95
C ARG A 421 0.13 -33.08 28.44
N ASP A 422 1.09 -33.49 29.28
CA ASP A 422 1.01 -33.22 30.71
C ASP A 422 1.16 -31.73 30.99
N ARG A 423 0.44 -31.24 32.00
CA ARG A 423 0.46 -29.83 32.42
C ARG A 423 1.85 -29.35 32.91
N GLN A 424 2.74 -30.29 33.21
CA GLN A 424 4.12 -30.06 33.66
C GLN A 424 5.14 -30.18 32.51
N SER A 425 4.69 -30.39 31.27
CA SER A 425 5.58 -30.52 30.11
C SER A 425 6.38 -29.23 29.90
N PRO A 426 7.68 -29.31 29.57
CA PRO A 426 8.47 -28.15 29.23
C PRO A 426 7.86 -27.38 28.03
N ILE A 427 7.84 -26.06 28.14
CA ILE A 427 7.32 -25.14 27.11
C ILE A 427 8.42 -24.26 26.51
N ALA A 428 9.68 -24.47 26.93
CA ALA A 428 10.78 -23.56 26.69
C ALA A 428 11.15 -23.48 25.20
N ALA A 429 11.19 -24.62 24.50
CA ALA A 429 11.47 -24.67 23.07
C ALA A 429 10.33 -24.10 22.23
N ARG A 430 9.06 -24.32 22.61
CA ARG A 430 7.91 -23.68 21.93
C ARG A 430 7.94 -22.15 22.08
N MET A 431 8.24 -21.64 23.27
CA MET A 431 8.40 -20.20 23.49
C MET A 431 9.62 -19.65 22.75
N ALA A 432 10.74 -20.39 22.71
CA ALA A 432 11.93 -20.00 21.94
C ALA A 432 11.66 -19.94 20.43
N LEU A 433 10.88 -20.89 19.89
CA LEU A 433 10.41 -20.85 18.52
C LEU A 433 9.51 -19.63 18.26
N ALA A 434 8.57 -19.32 19.16
CA ALA A 434 7.71 -18.14 19.04
C ALA A 434 8.52 -16.83 19.01
N ARG A 435 9.53 -16.70 19.89
CA ARG A 435 10.46 -15.56 19.90
C ARG A 435 11.21 -15.41 18.58
N PHE A 436 11.77 -16.51 18.04
CA PHE A 436 12.44 -16.49 16.74
C PHE A 436 11.51 -16.05 15.60
N LEU A 437 10.29 -16.60 15.58
CA LEU A 437 9.28 -16.28 14.58
C LEU A 437 8.87 -14.81 14.65
N ILE A 438 8.65 -14.27 15.84
CA ILE A 438 8.34 -12.84 16.06
C ILE A 438 9.51 -11.95 15.66
N GLY A 439 10.74 -12.29 16.07
CA GLY A 439 11.95 -11.57 15.67
C GLY A 439 12.14 -11.56 14.16
N SER A 440 11.74 -12.65 13.48
CA SER A 440 11.79 -12.80 12.01
C SER A 440 10.53 -12.27 11.30
N GLU A 441 9.62 -11.61 12.02
CA GLU A 441 8.36 -11.04 11.51
C GLU A 441 7.39 -12.07 10.88
N LEU A 442 7.52 -13.35 11.23
CA LEU A 442 6.64 -14.46 10.81
C LEU A 442 5.44 -14.58 11.74
N SER A 443 4.52 -13.63 11.59
CA SER A 443 3.42 -13.40 12.51
C SER A 443 2.39 -14.53 12.55
N PHE A 444 2.03 -15.12 11.40
CA PHE A 444 0.98 -16.14 11.35
C PHE A 444 1.43 -17.45 11.99
N GLU A 445 2.69 -17.82 11.77
CA GLU A 445 3.36 -18.97 12.35
C GLU A 445 3.48 -18.79 13.87
N ALA A 446 3.94 -17.62 14.31
CA ALA A 446 4.02 -17.29 15.74
C ALA A 446 2.65 -17.38 16.43
N ILE A 447 1.60 -16.81 15.83
CA ILE A 447 0.23 -16.92 16.34
C ILE A 447 -0.21 -18.39 16.42
N GLY A 448 0.12 -19.20 15.41
CA GLY A 448 -0.17 -20.63 15.40
C GLY A 448 0.46 -21.36 16.58
N VAL A 449 1.76 -21.17 16.79
CA VAL A 449 2.52 -21.78 17.91
C VAL A 449 1.96 -21.33 19.26
N LEU A 450 1.72 -20.03 19.45
CA LEU A 450 1.21 -19.48 20.71
C LEU A 450 -0.22 -19.91 21.01
N ASN A 451 -1.10 -19.98 20.00
CA ASN A 451 -2.47 -20.44 20.18
C ASN A 451 -2.56 -21.93 20.47
N ASP A 452 -1.70 -22.75 19.85
CA ASP A 452 -1.61 -24.16 20.20
C ASP A 452 -1.13 -24.34 21.63
N LEU A 453 -0.08 -23.58 22.03
CA LEU A 453 0.43 -23.59 23.40
C LEU A 453 -0.66 -23.20 24.41
N ALA A 454 -1.43 -22.14 24.19
CA ALA A 454 -2.53 -21.76 25.09
C ALA A 454 -3.66 -22.80 25.15
N ARG A 455 -3.88 -23.56 24.07
CA ARG A 455 -4.88 -24.64 24.06
C ARG A 455 -4.45 -25.82 24.92
N THR A 456 -3.17 -26.16 24.91
CA THR A 456 -2.61 -27.27 25.70
C THR A 456 -2.24 -26.86 27.12
N HIS A 457 -1.89 -25.59 27.32
CA HIS A 457 -1.48 -24.98 28.60
C HIS A 457 -2.27 -23.68 28.87
N PRO A 458 -3.53 -23.78 29.35
CA PRO A 458 -4.37 -22.60 29.57
C PRO A 458 -3.80 -21.60 30.59
N GLU A 459 -2.98 -22.06 31.54
CA GLU A 459 -2.27 -21.19 32.50
C GLU A 459 -1.35 -20.15 31.84
N MET A 460 -0.91 -20.38 30.59
CA MET A 460 -0.12 -19.41 29.84
C MET A 460 -0.90 -18.12 29.54
N LEU A 461 -2.23 -18.15 29.63
CA LEU A 461 -3.04 -16.94 29.52
C LEU A 461 -2.82 -15.97 30.69
N ASP A 462 -2.20 -16.38 31.79
CA ASP A 462 -1.85 -15.48 32.89
C ASP A 462 -0.36 -15.06 32.84
N ASP A 463 0.44 -15.66 31.96
CA ASP A 463 1.85 -15.32 31.76
C ASP A 463 2.00 -14.02 30.95
N PRO A 464 2.74 -13.02 31.48
CA PRO A 464 2.87 -11.73 30.82
C PRO A 464 3.65 -11.84 29.51
N GLU A 465 4.75 -12.60 29.45
CA GLU A 465 5.55 -12.74 28.24
C GLU A 465 4.73 -13.37 27.11
N PHE A 466 4.00 -14.45 27.40
CA PHE A 466 3.13 -15.11 26.45
C PHE A 466 2.09 -14.14 25.86
N ARG A 467 1.40 -13.37 26.71
CA ARG A 467 0.44 -12.36 26.24
C ARG A 467 1.11 -11.27 25.42
N GLY A 468 2.27 -10.78 25.88
CA GLY A 468 3.06 -9.78 25.17
C GLY A 468 3.41 -10.26 23.76
N LEU A 469 4.03 -11.44 23.64
CA LEU A 469 4.40 -12.05 22.37
C LEU A 469 3.19 -12.30 21.46
N ARG A 470 2.05 -12.76 21.99
CA ARG A 470 0.84 -12.99 21.18
C ARG A 470 0.23 -11.68 20.68
N GLY A 471 0.18 -10.65 21.54
CA GLY A 471 -0.26 -9.32 21.16
C GLY A 471 0.63 -8.71 20.08
N VAL A 472 1.95 -8.86 20.21
CA VAL A 472 2.93 -8.47 19.20
C VAL A 472 2.67 -9.19 17.88
N ALA A 473 2.61 -10.53 17.89
CA ALA A 473 2.39 -11.30 16.67
C ALA A 473 1.06 -10.93 15.97
N ARG A 474 -0.01 -10.68 16.75
CA ARG A 474 -1.29 -10.18 16.24
C ARG A 474 -1.20 -8.78 15.64
N THR A 475 -0.39 -7.90 16.23
CA THR A 475 -0.10 -6.57 15.69
C THR A 475 0.59 -6.65 14.33
N LEU A 476 1.60 -7.52 14.21
CA LEU A 476 2.30 -7.78 12.95
C LEU A 476 1.36 -8.34 11.86
N ALA A 477 0.44 -9.22 12.27
CA ALA A 477 -0.60 -9.77 11.40
C ALA A 477 -1.75 -8.78 11.10
N ARG A 478 -1.66 -7.52 11.55
CA ARG A 478 -2.70 -6.47 11.44
C ARG A 478 -4.05 -6.83 12.07
N ARG A 479 -4.04 -7.74 13.05
CA ARG A 479 -5.20 -8.15 13.84
C ARG A 479 -5.31 -7.27 15.08
N TYR A 480 -5.46 -5.96 14.87
CA TYR A 480 -5.35 -4.94 15.91
C TYR A 480 -6.33 -5.14 17.07
N ALA A 481 -7.59 -5.51 16.78
CA ALA A 481 -8.58 -5.79 17.83
C ALA A 481 -8.21 -7.01 18.69
N GLU A 482 -7.63 -8.07 18.10
CA GLU A 482 -7.15 -9.21 18.87
C GLU A 482 -5.90 -8.87 19.69
N ALA A 483 -5.01 -8.03 19.14
CA ALA A 483 -3.81 -7.58 19.84
C ALA A 483 -4.14 -6.70 21.05
N ASP A 484 -5.10 -5.79 20.90
CA ASP A 484 -5.55 -4.93 22.00
C ASP A 484 -6.13 -5.73 23.18
N ALA A 485 -6.82 -6.85 22.90
CA ALA A 485 -7.31 -7.76 23.93
C ALA A 485 -6.17 -8.46 24.72
N ASP A 486 -5.02 -8.71 24.10
CA ASP A 486 -3.83 -9.22 24.81
C ASP A 486 -3.17 -8.12 25.63
N PHE A 487 -2.94 -6.95 25.03
CA PHE A 487 -2.26 -5.82 25.67
C PHE A 487 -3.05 -5.13 26.78
N SER A 488 -4.37 -5.21 26.75
CA SER A 488 -5.26 -4.68 27.79
C SER A 488 -5.40 -5.61 29.00
N SER A 489 -4.66 -6.72 29.04
CA SER A 489 -4.61 -7.60 30.21
C SER A 489 -4.03 -6.88 31.43
N PRO A 490 -4.57 -7.08 32.66
CA PRO A 490 -4.04 -6.47 33.87
C PRO A 490 -2.54 -6.73 34.10
N VAL A 491 -2.03 -7.90 33.69
CA VAL A 491 -0.60 -8.27 33.85
C VAL A 491 0.34 -7.46 32.93
N LEU A 492 -0.19 -6.75 31.94
CA LEU A 492 0.56 -5.92 30.99
C LEU A 492 0.21 -4.43 31.07
N ALA A 493 -0.72 -4.04 31.95
CA ALA A 493 -1.29 -2.69 31.95
C ALA A 493 -0.25 -1.58 32.15
N ASP A 494 0.75 -1.83 33.01
CA ASP A 494 1.81 -0.89 33.38
C ASP A 494 3.16 -1.19 32.69
N ASP A 495 3.21 -2.15 31.76
CA ASP A 495 4.46 -2.52 31.07
C ASP A 495 4.84 -1.50 29.97
N PRO A 496 6.03 -0.87 30.04
CA PRO A 496 6.45 0.12 29.04
C PRO A 496 6.64 -0.46 27.63
N SER A 497 7.05 -1.73 27.50
CA SER A 497 7.22 -2.35 26.17
C SER A 497 5.86 -2.55 25.49
N THR A 498 4.85 -2.97 26.25
CA THR A 498 3.47 -3.11 25.81
C THR A 498 2.86 -1.75 25.45
N ALA A 499 3.16 -0.70 26.22
CA ALA A 499 2.70 0.66 25.90
C ALA A 499 3.17 1.13 24.51
N LEU A 500 4.41 0.84 24.08
CA LEU A 500 4.86 1.18 22.72
C LEU A 500 4.04 0.46 21.64
N TRP A 501 3.71 -0.82 21.85
CA TRP A 501 2.87 -1.57 20.92
C TRP A 501 1.43 -1.06 20.88
N ARG A 502 0.85 -0.71 22.03
CA ARG A 502 -0.47 -0.06 22.08
C ARG A 502 -0.45 1.27 21.33
N GLY A 503 0.59 2.09 21.53
CA GLY A 503 0.77 3.33 20.79
C GLY A 503 0.87 3.11 19.28
N TYR A 504 1.58 2.07 18.86
CA TYR A 504 1.65 1.67 17.46
C TYR A 504 0.28 1.24 16.91
N VAL A 505 -0.45 0.38 17.63
CA VAL A 505 -1.81 -0.09 17.28
C VAL A 505 -2.78 1.09 17.17
N ASP A 506 -2.81 1.97 18.16
CA ASP A 506 -3.65 3.18 18.17
C ASP A 506 -3.34 4.08 16.98
N SER A 507 -2.07 4.21 16.60
CA SER A 507 -1.67 4.93 15.39
C SER A 507 -2.18 4.27 14.11
N GLN A 508 -2.22 2.94 14.02
CA GLN A 508 -2.78 2.24 12.85
C GLN A 508 -4.30 2.37 12.76
N LEU A 509 -4.98 2.50 13.90
CA LEU A 509 -6.42 2.71 14.01
C LEU A 509 -6.83 4.19 13.94
N ALA A 510 -5.89 5.10 13.69
CA ALA A 510 -6.08 6.55 13.69
C ALA A 510 -6.58 7.14 15.03
N HIS A 511 -6.38 6.44 16.15
CA HIS A 511 -6.60 6.93 17.51
C HIS A 511 -5.39 7.74 17.99
N TYR A 512 -5.07 8.82 17.28
CA TYR A 512 -3.80 9.53 17.46
C TYR A 512 -3.62 10.13 18.87
N ALA A 513 -4.71 10.54 19.53
CA ALA A 513 -4.69 11.02 20.93
C ALA A 513 -4.13 9.96 21.89
N ASP A 514 -4.70 8.76 21.82
CA ASP A 514 -4.31 7.64 22.68
C ASP A 514 -2.91 7.14 22.31
N ALA A 515 -2.60 7.08 21.01
CA ALA A 515 -1.28 6.71 20.52
C ALA A 515 -0.16 7.53 21.18
N ARG A 516 -0.34 8.86 21.24
CA ARG A 516 0.63 9.78 21.88
C ARG A 516 0.80 9.52 23.36
N SER A 517 -0.30 9.29 24.07
CA SER A 517 -0.27 8.95 25.50
C SER A 517 0.50 7.66 25.74
N GLN A 518 0.28 6.63 24.91
CA GLN A 518 0.96 5.34 25.02
C GLN A 518 2.45 5.42 24.67
N PHE A 519 2.84 6.16 23.63
CA PHE A 519 4.26 6.36 23.31
C PHE A 519 5.03 7.08 24.44
N ILE A 520 4.39 8.03 25.13
CA ILE A 520 4.98 8.69 26.31
C ILE A 520 5.20 7.68 27.45
N LYS A 521 4.21 6.82 27.74
CA LYS A 521 4.34 5.77 28.76
C LYS A 521 5.42 4.75 28.42
N GLY A 522 5.59 4.44 27.13
CA GLY A 522 6.56 3.47 26.64
C GLY A 522 7.99 4.00 26.46
N ALA A 523 8.24 5.28 26.74
CA ALA A 523 9.53 5.93 26.44
C ALA A 523 10.75 5.22 27.06
N GLN A 524 10.59 4.62 28.24
CA GLN A 524 11.68 3.90 28.93
C GLN A 524 12.10 2.60 28.20
N ALA A 525 11.19 1.95 27.48
CA ALA A 525 11.50 0.75 26.72
C ALA A 525 12.06 1.05 25.33
N TYR A 526 11.83 2.25 24.79
CA TYR A 526 12.11 2.61 23.40
C TYR A 526 13.56 2.28 22.99
N GLY A 527 14.54 2.72 23.80
CA GLY A 527 15.96 2.54 23.49
C GLY A 527 16.44 1.08 23.49
N LEU A 528 15.63 0.16 24.02
CA LEU A 528 15.99 -1.26 24.13
C LEU A 528 15.57 -2.07 22.89
N PHE A 529 14.63 -1.58 22.08
CA PHE A 529 14.17 -2.29 20.88
C PHE A 529 15.22 -2.34 19.78
N ALA A 530 15.10 -3.32 18.89
CA ALA A 530 15.90 -3.39 17.67
C ALA A 530 15.78 -2.10 16.82
N PRO A 531 16.82 -1.70 16.07
CA PRO A 531 16.82 -0.49 15.23
C PRO A 531 15.57 -0.31 14.36
N ILE A 532 15.12 -1.39 13.72
CA ILE A 532 13.92 -1.38 12.87
C ILE A 532 12.65 -1.01 13.65
N TRP A 533 12.50 -1.53 14.87
CA TRP A 533 11.33 -1.27 15.72
C TRP A 533 11.37 0.12 16.35
N LYS A 534 12.55 0.60 16.74
CA LYS A 534 12.75 2.00 17.15
C LYS A 534 12.30 2.97 16.05
N ALA A 535 12.69 2.70 14.80
CA ALA A 535 12.27 3.53 13.67
C ALA A 535 10.77 3.43 13.37
N ARG A 536 10.17 2.23 13.44
CA ARG A 536 8.73 2.03 13.24
C ARG A 536 7.88 2.73 14.30
N PHE A 537 8.25 2.63 15.58
CA PHE A 537 7.57 3.35 16.67
C PHE A 537 7.72 4.86 16.51
N ALA A 538 8.93 5.34 16.25
CA ALA A 538 9.15 6.78 16.06
C ALA A 538 8.40 7.33 14.83
N ARG A 539 8.31 6.55 13.73
CA ARG A 539 7.52 6.90 12.56
C ARG A 539 6.01 6.97 12.88
N ALA A 540 5.47 5.98 13.60
CA ALA A 540 4.07 5.97 14.02
C ALA A 540 3.75 7.13 14.97
N ASP A 541 4.63 7.39 15.93
CA ASP A 541 4.49 8.52 16.85
C ASP A 541 4.61 9.87 16.12
N ALA A 542 5.47 9.99 15.11
CA ALA A 542 5.53 11.17 14.25
C ALA A 542 4.22 11.39 13.47
N GLN A 543 3.63 10.32 12.91
CA GLN A 543 2.34 10.39 12.23
C GLN A 543 1.22 10.85 13.19
N ALA A 544 1.20 10.30 14.41
CA ALA A 544 0.26 10.73 15.44
C ALA A 544 0.44 12.21 15.84
N ALA A 545 1.69 12.69 15.95
CA ALA A 545 1.95 14.10 16.19
C ALA A 545 1.43 15.00 15.05
N LEU A 546 1.69 14.62 13.80
CA LEU A 546 1.21 15.39 12.63
C LEU A 546 -0.31 15.50 12.61
N ALA A 547 -1.02 14.41 12.94
CA ALA A 547 -2.47 14.40 13.01
C ALA A 547 -3.04 15.32 14.11
N GLN A 548 -2.26 15.58 15.17
CA GLN A 548 -2.60 16.53 16.24
C GLN A 548 -2.12 17.96 15.97
N GLY A 549 -1.43 18.21 14.86
CA GLY A 549 -0.83 19.51 14.54
C GLY A 549 0.51 19.80 15.25
N ASP A 550 1.10 18.82 15.94
CA ASP A 550 2.42 18.93 16.58
C ASP A 550 3.55 18.67 15.57
N ILE A 551 3.81 19.65 14.70
CA ILE A 551 4.81 19.54 13.63
C ILE A 551 6.23 19.41 14.19
N VAL A 552 6.55 20.14 15.28
CA VAL A 552 7.89 20.10 15.91
C VAL A 552 8.13 18.74 16.55
N GLY A 553 7.15 18.20 17.27
CA GLY A 553 7.25 16.87 17.85
C GLY A 553 7.30 15.77 16.79
N ALA A 554 6.64 15.94 15.64
CA ALA A 554 6.78 15.03 14.51
C ALA A 554 8.19 15.04 13.92
N ASP A 555 8.79 16.22 13.74
CA ASP A 555 10.16 16.33 13.21
C ASP A 555 11.17 15.64 14.15
N ASN A 556 11.11 15.93 15.45
CA ASN A 556 12.00 15.29 16.43
C ASN A 556 11.95 13.76 16.35
N ARG A 557 10.75 13.19 16.22
CA ARG A 557 10.55 11.74 16.14
C ARG A 557 11.01 11.16 14.82
N ILE A 558 10.78 11.85 13.70
CA ILE A 558 11.26 11.33 12.42
C ILE A 558 12.78 11.38 12.33
N GLN A 559 13.44 12.36 12.98
CA GLN A 559 14.89 12.36 13.12
C GLN A 559 15.39 11.16 13.95
N MET A 560 14.70 10.81 15.05
CA MET A 560 15.03 9.58 15.81
C MET A 560 14.96 8.33 14.92
N ALA A 561 13.91 8.21 14.08
CA ALA A 561 13.82 7.10 13.13
C ALA A 561 14.96 7.08 12.11
N LEU A 562 15.37 8.25 11.61
CA LEU A 562 16.41 8.38 10.57
C LEU A 562 17.85 8.26 11.11
N GLN A 563 18.06 8.32 12.43
CA GLN A 563 19.35 8.08 13.08
C GLN A 563 19.73 6.60 13.18
N GLU A 564 18.74 5.71 13.07
CA GLU A 564 18.95 4.26 13.10
C GLU A 564 19.57 3.76 11.78
N ASP A 565 20.35 2.68 11.89
CA ASP A 565 20.82 1.94 10.71
C ASP A 565 19.67 1.07 10.17
N LEU A 566 19.08 1.50 9.06
CA LEU A 566 17.86 0.93 8.50
C LEU A 566 18.08 0.38 7.10
N PRO A 567 17.39 -0.71 6.73
CA PRO A 567 17.33 -1.13 5.34
C PRO A 567 16.71 -0.02 4.47
N PRO A 568 17.03 0.03 3.16
CA PRO A 568 16.59 1.12 2.27
C PRO A 568 15.08 1.37 2.28
N GLU A 569 14.27 0.30 2.37
CA GLU A 569 12.81 0.38 2.37
C GLU A 569 12.26 1.13 3.60
N GLU A 570 12.75 0.79 4.80
CA GLU A 570 12.36 1.45 6.05
C GLU A 570 12.83 2.90 6.09
N GLN A 571 14.01 3.17 5.52
CA GLN A 571 14.50 4.54 5.36
C GLN A 571 13.59 5.38 4.44
N LEU A 572 13.07 4.80 3.35
CA LEU A 572 12.14 5.48 2.46
C LEU A 572 10.78 5.77 3.14
N LEU A 573 10.27 4.82 3.93
CA LEU A 573 9.05 5.03 4.72
C LEU A 573 9.21 6.16 5.74
N ALA A 574 10.35 6.22 6.44
CA ALA A 574 10.65 7.33 7.34
C ALA A 574 10.78 8.67 6.58
N ARG A 575 11.47 8.67 5.44
CA ARG A 575 11.60 9.87 4.59
C ARG A 575 10.26 10.35 4.03
N LEU A 576 9.28 9.47 3.84
CA LEU A 576 7.94 9.87 3.40
C LEU A 576 7.23 10.74 4.46
N VAL A 577 7.33 10.35 5.73
CA VAL A 577 6.82 11.16 6.85
C VAL A 577 7.64 12.45 7.01
N GLN A 578 8.96 12.38 6.84
CA GLN A 578 9.81 13.57 6.84
C GLN A 578 9.41 14.57 5.75
N ALA A 579 9.14 14.10 4.53
CA ALA A 579 8.67 14.96 3.44
C ALA A 579 7.34 15.64 3.80
N LYS A 580 6.46 14.94 4.53
CA LYS A 580 5.20 15.50 5.03
C LYS A 580 5.43 16.59 6.08
N VAL A 581 6.37 16.38 7.01
CA VAL A 581 6.78 17.37 8.00
C VAL A 581 7.30 18.64 7.29
N ILE A 582 8.22 18.48 6.33
CA ILE A 582 8.79 19.59 5.54
C ILE A 582 7.69 20.35 4.78
N GLU A 583 6.72 19.62 4.21
CA GLU A 583 5.57 20.21 3.53
C GLU A 583 4.72 21.07 4.48
N LEU A 584 4.37 20.55 5.66
CA LEU A 584 3.56 21.26 6.65
C LEU A 584 4.30 22.44 7.30
N GLN A 585 5.64 22.43 7.30
CA GLN A 585 6.47 23.59 7.66
C GLN A 585 6.45 24.70 6.60
N GLY A 586 5.83 24.47 5.43
CA GLY A 586 5.72 25.43 4.33
C GLY A 586 6.82 25.31 3.27
N HIS A 587 7.80 24.41 3.43
CA HIS A 587 8.91 24.25 2.49
C HIS A 587 8.56 23.33 1.32
N LYS A 588 7.52 23.70 0.55
CA LYS A 588 6.93 22.87 -0.52
C LYS A 588 7.93 22.44 -1.60
N ASP A 589 8.86 23.30 -2.03
CA ASP A 589 9.89 22.93 -3.02
C ASP A 589 10.83 21.84 -2.52
N ARG A 590 11.22 21.90 -1.23
CA ARG A 590 12.06 20.88 -0.61
C ARG A 590 11.29 19.57 -0.46
N ALA A 591 10.05 19.63 0.04
CA ALA A 591 9.18 18.47 0.15
C ALA A 591 8.97 17.79 -1.20
N LEU A 592 8.71 18.56 -2.27
CA LEU A 592 8.54 18.07 -3.62
C LEU A 592 9.77 17.27 -4.11
N ARG A 593 10.98 17.76 -3.88
CA ARG A 593 12.21 17.03 -4.25
C ARG A 593 12.30 15.69 -3.53
N VAL A 594 11.97 15.65 -2.24
CA VAL A 594 12.00 14.41 -1.45
C VAL A 594 10.92 13.44 -1.95
N TYR A 595 9.68 13.89 -2.11
CA TYR A 595 8.61 13.05 -2.66
C TYR A 595 8.91 12.55 -4.07
N ALA A 596 9.45 13.39 -4.95
CA ALA A 596 9.82 12.99 -6.31
C ALA A 596 10.94 11.93 -6.34
N ALA A 597 11.86 11.95 -5.36
CA ALA A 597 12.86 10.90 -5.21
C ALA A 597 12.23 9.59 -4.72
N ILE A 598 11.35 9.65 -3.71
CA ILE A 598 10.66 8.48 -3.15
C ILE A 598 9.71 7.84 -4.19
N ALA A 599 9.06 8.65 -5.03
CA ALA A 599 8.17 8.20 -6.09
C ALA A 599 8.84 7.29 -7.14
N ARG A 600 10.18 7.23 -7.19
CA ARG A 600 10.94 6.33 -8.07
C ARG A 600 11.15 4.93 -7.49
N ALA A 601 10.76 4.69 -6.23
CA ALA A 601 10.89 3.39 -5.60
C ALA A 601 10.06 2.32 -6.36
N PRO A 602 10.57 1.08 -6.51
CA PRO A 602 9.87 0.01 -7.21
C PRO A 602 8.68 -0.56 -6.42
N ILE A 603 8.45 -0.07 -5.19
CA ILE A 603 7.43 -0.54 -4.26
C ILE A 603 6.26 0.44 -4.27
N ASP A 604 5.06 -0.04 -4.61
CA ASP A 604 3.88 0.81 -4.75
C ASP A 604 3.38 1.40 -3.43
N SER A 605 3.51 0.68 -2.31
CA SER A 605 3.16 1.18 -0.97
C SER A 605 3.99 2.39 -0.54
N ILE A 606 5.14 2.61 -1.17
CA ILE A 606 6.05 3.74 -0.93
C ILE A 606 5.87 4.81 -2.02
N SER A 607 5.86 4.39 -3.29
CA SER A 607 5.84 5.31 -4.43
C SER A 607 4.48 5.98 -4.65
N ALA A 608 3.35 5.30 -4.37
CA ALA A 608 2.01 5.84 -4.57
C ALA A 608 1.71 7.06 -3.67
N PRO A 609 1.86 6.99 -2.32
CA PRO A 609 1.66 8.17 -1.46
C PRO A 609 2.62 9.33 -1.78
N ALA A 610 3.87 9.02 -2.17
CA ALA A 610 4.81 10.04 -2.60
C ALA A 610 4.39 10.72 -3.92
N THR A 611 3.90 9.94 -4.89
CA THR A 611 3.39 10.47 -6.18
C THR A 611 2.15 11.33 -5.98
N LEU A 612 1.23 10.91 -5.10
CA LEU A 612 0.06 11.68 -4.71
C LEU A 612 0.46 13.07 -4.18
N ARG A 613 1.31 13.12 -3.14
CA ARG A 613 1.75 14.39 -2.54
C ARG A 613 2.58 15.24 -3.49
N ALA A 614 3.51 14.64 -4.24
CA ALA A 614 4.29 15.37 -5.24
C ALA A 614 3.40 16.04 -6.29
N THR A 615 2.35 15.35 -6.75
CA THR A 615 1.42 15.90 -7.76
C THR A 615 0.56 17.00 -7.18
N GLN A 616 0.08 16.86 -5.93
CA GLN A 616 -0.65 17.91 -5.23
C GLN A 616 0.19 19.17 -5.08
N ILE A 617 1.46 19.05 -4.63
CA ILE A 617 2.36 20.20 -4.52
C ILE A 617 2.62 20.83 -5.90
N LYS A 618 2.88 20.03 -6.95
CA LYS A 618 3.07 20.56 -8.31
C LYS A 618 1.85 21.34 -8.80
N LEU A 619 0.64 20.86 -8.49
CA LEU A 619 -0.60 21.53 -8.85
C LEU A 619 -0.74 22.87 -8.10
N GLU A 620 -0.47 22.87 -6.79
CA GLU A 620 -0.50 24.08 -5.96
C GLU A 620 0.54 25.13 -6.39
N LEU A 621 1.70 24.69 -6.88
CA LEU A 621 2.76 25.56 -7.42
C LEU A 621 2.54 25.95 -8.89
N GLY A 622 1.44 25.50 -9.53
CA GLY A 622 1.15 25.76 -10.94
C GLY A 622 2.12 25.09 -11.92
N GLN A 623 2.89 24.10 -11.49
CA GLN A 623 3.85 23.35 -12.32
C GLN A 623 3.19 22.29 -13.21
N VAL A 624 1.95 21.89 -12.89
CA VAL A 624 1.13 21.01 -13.70
C VAL A 624 -0.29 21.57 -13.80
N SER A 625 -0.96 21.32 -14.92
CA SER A 625 -2.36 21.72 -15.07
C SER A 625 -3.29 20.79 -14.29
N PRO A 626 -4.52 21.25 -13.94
CA PRO A 626 -5.55 20.40 -13.34
C PRO A 626 -5.83 19.12 -14.15
N ALA A 627 -5.78 19.19 -15.49
CA ALA A 627 -5.99 18.04 -16.36
C ALA A 627 -4.83 17.02 -16.27
N GLN A 628 -3.58 17.51 -16.23
CA GLN A 628 -2.41 16.64 -16.04
C GLN A 628 -2.42 15.97 -14.66
N ALA A 629 -2.74 16.72 -13.60
CA ALA A 629 -2.87 16.17 -12.25
C ALA A 629 -3.97 15.11 -12.16
N ALA A 630 -5.12 15.35 -12.80
CA ALA A 630 -6.22 14.38 -12.86
C ALA A 630 -5.78 13.07 -13.55
N GLY A 631 -5.00 13.15 -14.64
CA GLY A 631 -4.45 11.96 -15.29
C GLY A 631 -3.54 11.14 -14.39
N VAL A 632 -2.72 11.80 -13.56
CA VAL A 632 -1.87 11.09 -12.57
C VAL A 632 -2.71 10.44 -11.47
N PHE A 633 -3.70 11.15 -10.90
CA PHE A 633 -4.55 10.59 -9.84
C PHE A 633 -5.44 9.45 -10.35
N ASP A 634 -5.95 9.54 -11.56
CA ASP A 634 -6.74 8.45 -12.15
C ASP A 634 -5.88 7.20 -12.37
N GLY A 635 -4.63 7.35 -12.84
CA GLY A 635 -3.67 6.25 -12.88
C GLY A 635 -3.36 5.66 -11.50
N LEU A 636 -3.16 6.51 -10.48
CA LEU A 636 -2.89 6.07 -9.11
C LEU A 636 -4.02 5.24 -8.50
N ARG A 637 -5.28 5.51 -8.87
CA ARG A 637 -6.39 4.66 -8.46
C ARG A 637 -6.10 3.22 -8.83
N TYR A 638 -5.79 2.91 -10.08
CA TYR A 638 -5.58 1.51 -10.49
C TYR A 638 -4.29 0.90 -9.95
N ARG A 639 -3.29 1.72 -9.62
CA ARG A 639 -1.99 1.28 -9.12
C ARG A 639 -1.99 0.94 -7.63
N TRP A 640 -2.79 1.62 -6.80
CA TRP A 640 -2.79 1.42 -5.34
C TRP A 640 -4.19 1.42 -4.72
N ARG A 641 -4.44 0.47 -3.81
CA ARG A 641 -5.75 0.22 -3.19
C ARG A 641 -5.59 -0.20 -1.72
N GLY A 642 -6.57 0.12 -0.89
CA GLY A 642 -6.77 -0.50 0.43
C GLY A 642 -6.37 0.33 1.65
N ASP A 643 -6.06 1.61 1.50
CA ASP A 643 -5.68 2.48 2.62
C ASP A 643 -6.13 3.95 2.43
N ALA A 644 -5.68 4.82 3.34
CA ALA A 644 -5.96 6.25 3.28
C ALA A 644 -5.44 6.93 1.99
N THR A 645 -4.36 6.42 1.39
CA THR A 645 -3.81 6.97 0.14
C THR A 645 -4.79 6.78 -1.03
N GLU A 646 -5.48 5.64 -1.10
CA GLU A 646 -6.54 5.42 -2.09
C GLU A 646 -7.64 6.48 -1.93
N LEU A 647 -8.12 6.68 -0.71
CA LEU A 647 -9.21 7.62 -0.42
C LEU A 647 -8.82 9.07 -0.71
N GLU A 648 -7.61 9.48 -0.33
CA GLU A 648 -7.08 10.81 -0.64
C GLU A 648 -6.87 11.02 -2.15
N THR A 649 -6.42 10.00 -2.88
CA THR A 649 -6.30 10.05 -4.35
C THR A 649 -7.65 10.25 -5.00
N ILE A 650 -8.67 9.51 -4.55
CA ILE A 650 -10.04 9.61 -5.08
C ILE A 650 -10.65 10.97 -4.75
N ARG A 651 -10.45 11.46 -3.53
CA ARG A 651 -10.88 12.79 -3.11
C ARG A 651 -10.25 13.88 -3.96
N ALA A 652 -8.92 13.82 -4.17
CA ALA A 652 -8.19 14.78 -4.99
C ALA A 652 -8.67 14.76 -6.45
N LEU A 653 -8.90 13.57 -7.02
CA LEU A 653 -9.44 13.42 -8.37
C LEU A 653 -10.87 13.97 -8.49
N GLY A 654 -11.74 13.64 -7.55
CA GLY A 654 -13.13 14.12 -7.52
C GLY A 654 -13.19 15.65 -7.46
N ASN A 655 -12.39 16.27 -6.59
CA ASN A 655 -12.31 17.73 -6.49
C ASN A 655 -11.76 18.38 -7.77
N LEU A 656 -10.78 17.76 -8.44
CA LEU A 656 -10.32 18.23 -9.73
C LEU A 656 -11.41 18.17 -10.80
N TYR A 657 -12.17 17.07 -10.87
CA TYR A 657 -13.30 16.95 -11.79
C TYR A 657 -14.39 17.98 -11.50
N LEU A 658 -14.71 18.24 -10.23
CA LEU A 658 -15.65 19.31 -9.84
C LEU A 658 -15.16 20.68 -10.34
N SER A 659 -13.88 21.01 -10.13
CA SER A 659 -13.30 22.29 -10.56
C SER A 659 -13.30 22.49 -12.08
N GLN A 660 -13.37 21.40 -12.85
CA GLN A 660 -13.41 21.41 -14.32
C GLN A 660 -14.83 21.36 -14.89
N GLY A 661 -15.87 21.35 -14.04
CA GLY A 661 -17.27 21.18 -14.47
C GLY A 661 -17.63 19.75 -14.91
N ARG A 662 -16.77 18.77 -14.62
CA ARG A 662 -16.95 17.34 -14.95
C ARG A 662 -17.72 16.63 -13.84
N TYR A 663 -18.97 17.04 -13.63
CA TYR A 663 -19.74 16.65 -12.44
C TYR A 663 -20.06 15.16 -12.35
N ARG A 664 -20.32 14.51 -13.48
CA ARG A 664 -20.62 13.07 -13.50
C ARG A 664 -19.41 12.27 -13.03
N GLU A 665 -18.25 12.50 -13.65
CA GLU A 665 -17.02 11.79 -13.29
C GLU A 665 -16.58 12.10 -11.86
N ALA A 666 -16.80 13.33 -11.38
CA ALA A 666 -16.54 13.69 -9.99
C ALA A 666 -17.38 12.84 -9.01
N LEU A 667 -18.70 12.81 -9.19
CA LEU A 667 -19.61 12.07 -8.31
C LEU A 667 -19.36 10.55 -8.41
N GLU A 668 -19.07 10.03 -9.61
CA GLU A 668 -18.70 8.61 -9.81
C GLU A 668 -17.39 8.25 -9.10
N ALA A 669 -16.36 9.10 -9.22
CA ALA A 669 -15.09 8.91 -8.54
C ALA A 669 -15.29 8.88 -7.02
N LEU A 670 -15.95 9.90 -6.46
CA LEU A 670 -16.20 10.02 -5.01
C LEU A 670 -17.06 8.86 -4.48
N ARG A 671 -18.08 8.41 -5.21
CA ARG A 671 -18.93 7.26 -4.81
C ARG A 671 -18.16 5.93 -4.76
N SER A 672 -17.14 5.74 -5.61
CA SER A 672 -16.45 4.46 -5.78
C SER A 672 -15.65 3.95 -4.57
N ALA A 673 -15.33 4.81 -3.60
CA ALA A 673 -14.47 4.44 -2.46
C ALA A 673 -15.21 4.27 -1.13
N GLY A 674 -16.31 5.01 -0.94
CA GLY A 674 -16.91 5.20 0.38
C GLY A 674 -17.57 3.97 1.01
N GLY A 675 -17.69 2.85 0.29
CA GLY A 675 -18.27 1.60 0.82
C GLY A 675 -17.27 0.56 1.31
N ARG A 676 -15.97 0.68 0.99
CA ARG A 676 -14.98 -0.40 1.23
C ARG A 676 -14.14 -0.22 2.50
N LEU A 677 -13.95 1.01 2.98
CA LEU A 677 -13.08 1.35 4.12
C LEU A 677 -13.81 2.29 5.11
N PRO A 678 -14.98 1.91 5.68
CA PRO A 678 -15.83 2.83 6.46
C PRO A 678 -15.17 3.34 7.75
N ASP A 679 -14.22 2.61 8.31
CA ASP A 679 -13.60 2.91 9.60
C ASP A 679 -12.52 4.01 9.53
N LEU A 680 -12.08 4.38 8.31
CA LEU A 680 -11.07 5.43 8.14
C LEU A 680 -11.70 6.83 8.21
N PRO A 681 -11.10 7.82 8.91
CA PRO A 681 -11.58 9.20 8.92
C PRO A 681 -11.74 9.81 7.52
N GLN A 682 -10.83 9.45 6.60
CA GLN A 682 -10.86 9.89 5.20
C GLN A 682 -12.11 9.40 4.46
N ALA A 683 -12.68 8.25 4.85
CA ALA A 683 -13.89 7.74 4.22
C ALA A 683 -15.11 8.58 4.61
N GLN A 684 -15.21 9.00 5.88
CA GLN A 684 -16.26 9.92 6.34
C GLN A 684 -16.14 11.27 5.63
N GLN A 685 -14.91 11.80 5.49
CA GLN A 685 -14.67 13.03 4.74
C GLN A 685 -15.10 12.88 3.28
N LEU A 686 -14.77 11.76 2.63
CA LEU A 686 -15.17 11.50 1.25
C LEU A 686 -16.70 11.47 1.07
N GLN A 687 -17.42 10.85 2.02
CA GLN A 687 -18.89 10.85 2.02
C GLN A 687 -19.45 12.26 2.22
N SER A 688 -18.84 13.04 3.10
CA SER A 688 -19.23 14.44 3.31
C SER A 688 -18.98 15.30 2.07
N ASP A 689 -17.86 15.10 1.37
CA ASP A 689 -17.52 15.79 0.14
C ASP A 689 -18.48 15.39 -1.00
N LEU A 690 -18.83 14.11 -1.10
CA LEU A 690 -19.82 13.61 -2.06
C LEU A 690 -21.20 14.25 -1.84
N ALA A 691 -21.67 14.28 -0.59
CA ALA A 691 -22.93 14.92 -0.23
C ALA A 691 -22.90 16.44 -0.47
N ALA A 692 -21.81 17.10 -0.11
CA ALA A 692 -21.61 18.53 -0.33
C ALA A 692 -21.57 18.88 -1.82
N ALA A 693 -20.89 18.08 -2.65
CA ALA A 693 -20.84 18.26 -4.09
C ALA A 693 -22.22 18.12 -4.73
N PHE A 694 -22.97 17.07 -4.35
CA PHE A 694 -24.34 16.86 -4.85
C PHE A 694 -25.28 18.00 -4.42
N ARG A 695 -25.16 18.44 -3.16
CA ARG A 695 -25.89 19.61 -2.64
C ARG A 695 -25.56 20.86 -3.44
N GLY A 696 -24.28 21.20 -3.60
CA GLY A 696 -23.85 22.39 -4.33
C GLY A 696 -24.36 22.40 -5.78
N LEU A 697 -24.40 21.22 -6.40
CA LEU A 697 -24.88 21.05 -7.75
C LEU A 697 -26.39 21.34 -7.89
N PHE A 698 -27.24 20.75 -7.04
CA PHE A 698 -28.69 20.84 -7.21
C PHE A 698 -29.39 21.88 -6.32
N LEU A 699 -28.74 22.37 -5.27
CA LEU A 699 -29.26 23.45 -4.40
C LEU A 699 -28.59 24.79 -4.65
N ASP A 700 -27.28 24.83 -4.86
CA ASP A 700 -26.54 26.11 -4.91
C ASP A 700 -26.30 26.61 -6.34
N GLY A 701 -26.95 25.98 -7.33
CA GLY A 701 -26.98 26.45 -8.72
C GLY A 701 -25.90 25.86 -9.64
N GLY A 702 -25.07 24.93 -9.16
CA GLY A 702 -24.03 24.31 -10.02
C GLY A 702 -24.59 23.62 -11.27
N ALA A 703 -25.79 23.05 -11.18
CA ALA A 703 -26.48 22.42 -12.31
C ALA A 703 -27.29 23.40 -13.17
N ASP A 704 -27.25 24.72 -12.91
CA ASP A 704 -27.89 25.72 -13.77
C ASP A 704 -27.17 25.83 -15.13
N GLY A 705 -25.89 25.48 -15.21
CA GLY A 705 -25.11 25.41 -16.45
C GLY A 705 -25.25 24.09 -17.23
N LEU A 706 -26.05 23.13 -16.75
CA LEU A 706 -26.24 21.83 -17.41
C LEU A 706 -27.50 21.83 -18.28
N GLU A 707 -27.46 21.08 -19.38
CA GLU A 707 -28.66 20.76 -20.15
C GLU A 707 -29.69 20.05 -19.25
N PRO A 708 -30.99 20.41 -19.28
CA PRO A 708 -31.99 19.88 -18.35
C PRO A 708 -32.11 18.35 -18.36
N VAL A 709 -31.95 17.71 -19.52
CA VAL A 709 -31.90 16.23 -19.63
C VAL A 709 -30.67 15.66 -18.93
N GLN A 710 -29.51 16.32 -19.06
CA GLN A 710 -28.27 15.89 -18.41
C GLN A 710 -28.36 16.05 -16.89
N ALA A 711 -28.94 17.16 -16.41
CA ALA A 711 -29.20 17.38 -14.99
C ALA A 711 -30.16 16.32 -14.42
N LEU A 712 -31.19 15.93 -15.18
CA LEU A 712 -32.12 14.87 -14.80
C LEU A 712 -31.43 13.51 -14.69
N ALA A 713 -30.69 13.11 -15.73
CA ALA A 713 -29.95 11.86 -15.73
C ALA A 713 -28.99 11.80 -14.53
N LEU A 714 -28.22 12.87 -14.33
CA LEU A 714 -27.28 12.97 -13.22
C LEU A 714 -27.98 12.92 -11.86
N PHE A 715 -29.15 13.53 -11.70
CA PHE A 715 -29.92 13.43 -10.46
C PHE A 715 -30.35 11.98 -10.19
N TYR A 716 -30.88 11.27 -11.19
CA TYR A 716 -31.33 9.89 -11.03
C TYR A 716 -30.18 8.91 -10.75
N ASP A 717 -29.02 9.14 -11.36
CA ASP A 717 -27.82 8.33 -11.14
C ASP A 717 -27.30 8.40 -9.70
N PHE A 718 -27.66 9.47 -8.97
CA PHE A 718 -27.18 9.77 -7.62
C PHE A 718 -28.34 10.12 -6.66
N LYS A 719 -29.57 9.68 -6.95
CA LYS A 719 -30.77 10.05 -6.18
C LYS A 719 -30.68 9.64 -4.71
N GLU A 720 -29.88 8.63 -4.40
CA GLU A 720 -29.56 8.16 -3.05
C GLU A 720 -28.89 9.23 -2.18
N LEU A 721 -28.26 10.23 -2.79
CA LEU A 721 -27.60 11.35 -2.10
C LEU A 721 -28.56 12.49 -1.74
N THR A 722 -29.84 12.40 -2.14
CA THR A 722 -30.83 13.43 -1.86
C THR A 722 -31.04 13.57 -0.35
N PRO A 723 -30.80 14.76 0.25
CA PRO A 723 -30.97 14.95 1.68
C PRO A 723 -32.40 14.63 2.15
N ILE A 724 -32.52 14.14 3.38
CA ILE A 724 -33.83 13.95 4.01
C ILE A 724 -34.33 15.31 4.51
N GLY A 725 -35.62 15.59 4.32
CA GLY A 725 -36.27 16.83 4.77
C GLY A 725 -36.27 17.96 3.74
N ALA A 726 -36.37 19.20 4.24
CA ALA A 726 -36.68 20.39 3.45
C ALA A 726 -35.66 20.70 2.33
N ASP A 727 -34.38 20.38 2.55
CA ASP A 727 -33.32 20.59 1.56
C ASP A 727 -33.47 19.66 0.36
N GLY A 728 -33.68 18.36 0.60
CA GLY A 728 -33.98 17.42 -0.50
C GLY A 728 -35.28 17.76 -1.20
N ASP A 729 -36.26 18.26 -0.45
CA ASP A 729 -37.53 18.70 -1.03
C ASP A 729 -37.36 19.92 -1.95
N LEU A 730 -36.50 20.86 -1.57
CA LEU A 730 -36.14 22.01 -2.39
C LEU A 730 -35.35 21.59 -3.64
N MET A 731 -34.49 20.59 -3.51
CA MET A 731 -33.73 20.01 -4.61
C MET A 731 -34.64 19.45 -5.70
N VAL A 732 -35.61 18.62 -5.30
CA VAL A 732 -36.60 18.02 -6.22
C VAL A 732 -37.41 19.13 -6.90
N ARG A 733 -37.83 20.17 -6.16
CA ARG A 733 -38.57 21.30 -6.76
C ARG A 733 -37.76 22.09 -7.78
N LYS A 734 -36.47 22.35 -7.52
CA LYS A 734 -35.57 23.01 -8.48
C LYS A 734 -35.44 22.17 -9.75
N LEU A 735 -35.32 20.85 -9.61
CA LEU A 735 -35.26 19.94 -10.75
C LEU A 735 -36.58 19.96 -11.55
N VAL A 736 -37.73 19.83 -10.89
CA VAL A 736 -39.07 19.88 -11.51
C VAL A 736 -39.26 21.16 -12.31
N LYS A 737 -38.87 22.31 -11.76
CA LYS A 737 -38.95 23.59 -12.46
C LYS A 737 -38.18 23.58 -13.78
N ARG A 738 -36.95 23.02 -13.80
CA ARG A 738 -36.16 22.90 -15.03
C ARG A 738 -36.79 21.96 -16.05
N LEU A 739 -37.41 20.87 -15.59
CA LEU A 739 -38.13 19.95 -16.48
C LEU A 739 -39.34 20.60 -17.14
N VAL A 740 -40.10 21.41 -16.39
CA VAL A 740 -41.23 22.18 -16.94
C VAL A 740 -40.77 23.20 -17.98
N ASP A 741 -39.60 23.80 -17.79
CA ASP A 741 -39.03 24.78 -18.73
C ASP A 741 -38.67 24.19 -20.11
N VAL A 742 -38.38 22.88 -20.18
CA VAL A 742 -38.08 22.15 -21.44
C VAL A 742 -39.18 21.18 -21.85
N ASP A 743 -40.41 21.36 -21.35
CA ASP A 743 -41.58 20.54 -21.70
C ASP A 743 -41.49 19.05 -21.32
N LEU A 744 -40.63 18.68 -20.37
CA LEU A 744 -40.57 17.34 -19.75
C LEU A 744 -41.60 17.20 -18.62
N LEU A 745 -42.88 17.46 -18.96
CA LEU A 745 -44.00 17.49 -18.00
C LEU A 745 -44.26 16.14 -17.31
N PRO A 746 -44.21 14.97 -17.99
CA PRO A 746 -44.46 13.69 -17.34
C PRO A 746 -43.46 13.37 -16.22
N GLN A 747 -42.17 13.64 -16.45
CA GLN A 747 -41.10 13.41 -15.47
C GLN A 747 -41.21 14.39 -14.29
N ALA A 748 -41.55 15.65 -14.58
CA ALA A 748 -41.82 16.65 -13.55
C ALA A 748 -42.99 16.24 -12.64
N ALA A 749 -44.07 15.69 -13.22
CA ALA A 749 -45.23 15.21 -12.49
C ALA A 749 -44.90 14.01 -11.59
N GLU A 750 -44.09 13.06 -12.07
CA GLU A 750 -43.68 11.88 -11.28
C GLU A 750 -42.91 12.29 -10.01
N LEU A 751 -41.97 13.23 -10.13
CA LEU A 751 -41.18 13.74 -9.00
C LEU A 751 -42.06 14.44 -7.94
N LEU A 752 -42.97 15.31 -8.36
CA LEU A 752 -43.88 16.00 -7.42
C LEU A 752 -44.90 15.04 -6.80
N LYS A 753 -45.41 14.07 -7.57
CA LYS A 753 -46.32 13.03 -7.06
C LYS A 753 -45.65 12.25 -5.93
N TYR A 754 -44.44 11.74 -6.18
CA TYR A 754 -43.67 11.02 -5.17
C TYR A 754 -43.45 11.86 -3.91
N GLN A 755 -43.09 13.14 -4.07
CA GLN A 755 -42.88 14.05 -2.95
C GLN A 755 -44.18 14.30 -2.14
N ALA A 756 -45.30 14.54 -2.80
CA ALA A 756 -46.59 14.79 -2.16
C ALA A 756 -47.13 13.55 -1.41
N GLU A 757 -46.90 12.35 -1.95
CA GLU A 757 -47.39 11.10 -1.36
C GLU A 757 -46.50 10.60 -0.22
N ASN A 758 -45.19 10.76 -0.33
CA ASN A 758 -44.23 10.08 0.55
C ASN A 758 -43.48 11.00 1.52
N ARG A 759 -43.40 12.31 1.26
CA ARG A 759 -42.50 13.21 2.00
C ARG A 759 -43.19 14.37 2.71
N LEU A 760 -44.35 14.82 2.24
CA LEU A 760 -45.02 16.02 2.73
C LEU A 760 -46.37 15.72 3.37
N ASP A 761 -46.77 16.54 4.35
CA ASP A 761 -48.10 16.51 4.96
C ASP A 761 -48.66 17.94 5.09
N GLY A 762 -49.97 18.08 5.33
CA GLY A 762 -50.63 19.35 5.60
C GLY A 762 -50.53 20.38 4.45
N VAL A 763 -50.27 21.64 4.79
CA VAL A 763 -50.21 22.76 3.84
C VAL A 763 -49.11 22.58 2.78
N PRO A 764 -47.85 22.19 3.13
CA PRO A 764 -46.82 21.89 2.12
C PRO A 764 -47.24 20.82 1.10
N ARG A 765 -47.90 19.74 1.55
CA ARG A 765 -48.44 18.71 0.65
C ARG A 765 -49.48 19.31 -0.29
N ALA A 766 -50.42 20.10 0.23
CA ALA A 766 -51.42 20.75 -0.58
C ALA A 766 -50.81 21.68 -1.64
N GLN A 767 -49.79 22.47 -1.29
CA GLN A 767 -49.13 23.35 -2.26
C GLN A 767 -48.43 22.56 -3.37
N VAL A 768 -47.68 21.50 -3.02
CA VAL A 768 -47.01 20.67 -4.02
C VAL A 768 -48.00 19.91 -4.91
N SER A 769 -49.09 19.40 -4.34
CA SER A 769 -50.16 18.79 -5.13
C SER A 769 -50.90 19.78 -6.03
N THR A 770 -50.97 21.07 -5.64
CA THR A 770 -51.48 22.14 -6.51
C THR A 770 -50.57 22.37 -7.69
N ASP A 771 -49.25 22.45 -7.47
CA ASP A 771 -48.27 22.56 -8.55
C ASP A 771 -48.31 21.33 -9.47
N LEU A 772 -48.43 20.12 -8.91
CA LEU A 772 -48.65 18.88 -9.66
C LEU A 772 -49.92 18.92 -10.54
N ALA A 773 -51.02 19.45 -10.00
CA ALA A 773 -52.27 19.61 -10.76
C ALA A 773 -52.11 20.59 -11.94
N VAL A 774 -51.33 21.66 -11.77
CA VAL A 774 -51.01 22.57 -12.88
C VAL A 774 -50.19 21.83 -13.94
N ILE A 775 -49.20 21.02 -13.56
CA ILE A 775 -48.42 20.21 -14.51
C ILE A 775 -49.31 19.24 -15.27
N TYR A 776 -50.23 18.55 -14.60
CA TYR A 776 -51.18 17.67 -15.26
C TYR A 776 -52.11 18.41 -16.22
N LEU A 777 -52.55 19.62 -15.89
CA LEU A 777 -53.34 20.44 -16.82
C LEU A 777 -52.52 20.85 -18.05
N MET A 778 -51.26 21.26 -17.89
CA MET A 778 -50.37 21.57 -19.00
C MET A 778 -50.15 20.34 -19.91
N ASP A 779 -50.07 19.14 -19.31
CA ASP A 779 -49.95 17.84 -19.99
C ASP A 779 -51.29 17.27 -20.50
N ARG A 780 -52.37 18.06 -20.48
CA ARG A 780 -53.73 17.69 -20.92
C ARG A 780 -54.32 16.46 -20.20
N LYS A 781 -54.04 16.30 -18.91
CA LYS A 781 -54.56 15.24 -18.01
C LYS A 781 -55.45 15.83 -16.91
N PRO A 782 -56.64 16.35 -17.23
CA PRO A 782 -57.47 17.07 -16.26
C PRO A 782 -58.01 16.18 -15.13
N GLU A 783 -58.25 14.90 -15.37
CA GLU A 783 -58.71 13.95 -14.34
C GLU A 783 -57.63 13.75 -13.27
N MET A 784 -56.36 13.60 -13.69
CA MET A 784 -55.21 13.50 -12.78
C MET A 784 -55.01 14.79 -11.98
N ALA A 785 -55.29 15.95 -12.59
CA ALA A 785 -55.24 17.24 -11.89
C ALA A 785 -56.29 17.32 -10.78
N LEU A 786 -57.52 16.87 -11.05
CA LEU A 786 -58.58 16.77 -10.04
C LEU A 786 -58.21 15.80 -8.92
N GLU A 787 -57.66 14.64 -9.27
CA GLU A 787 -57.20 13.65 -8.30
C GLU A 787 -56.11 14.23 -7.37
N ALA A 788 -55.10 14.92 -7.92
CA ALA A 788 -54.05 15.55 -7.13
C ALA A 788 -54.59 16.60 -6.15
N ILE A 789 -55.55 17.43 -6.57
CA ILE A 789 -56.24 18.38 -5.69
C ILE A 789 -57.05 17.63 -4.62
N ASN A 790 -57.79 16.60 -4.99
CA ASN A 790 -58.66 15.87 -4.06
C ASN A 790 -57.87 15.08 -3.01
N ALA A 791 -56.78 14.43 -3.41
CA ALA A 791 -55.89 13.65 -2.55
C ALA A 791 -55.11 14.50 -1.53
N SER A 792 -55.14 15.83 -1.65
CA SER A 792 -54.40 16.77 -0.80
C SER A 792 -55.30 17.79 -0.09
N ARG A 793 -56.60 17.51 0.03
CA ARG A 793 -57.55 18.38 0.75
C ARG A 793 -57.20 18.43 2.24
N THR A 794 -57.24 19.63 2.80
CA THR A 794 -57.09 19.87 4.24
C THR A 794 -58.00 21.02 4.67
N THR A 795 -58.43 21.02 5.93
CA THR A 795 -59.37 21.99 6.50
C THR A 795 -58.72 23.35 6.79
N VAL A 796 -57.39 23.39 6.90
CA VAL A 796 -56.61 24.60 7.22
C VAL A 796 -55.69 24.90 6.04
N LEU A 797 -56.18 25.66 5.06
CA LEU A 797 -55.42 26.14 3.92
C LEU A 797 -55.37 27.68 3.91
N PRO A 798 -54.22 28.30 3.57
CA PRO A 798 -54.14 29.72 3.30
C PRO A 798 -55.18 30.13 2.24
N THR A 799 -55.81 31.28 2.43
CA THR A 799 -56.88 31.79 1.55
C THR A 799 -56.43 31.89 0.09
N ALA A 800 -55.22 32.41 -0.14
CA ALA A 800 -54.63 32.51 -1.48
C ALA A 800 -54.45 31.14 -2.16
N LEU A 801 -54.01 30.11 -1.42
CA LEU A 801 -53.85 28.76 -1.95
C LEU A 801 -55.21 28.10 -2.25
N ASN A 802 -56.22 28.35 -1.43
CA ASN A 802 -57.59 27.89 -1.69
C ASN A 802 -58.18 28.50 -2.97
N VAL A 803 -57.97 29.80 -3.19
CA VAL A 803 -58.40 30.49 -4.41
C VAL A 803 -57.72 29.86 -5.63
N GLU A 804 -56.40 29.69 -5.58
CA GLU A 804 -55.65 29.05 -6.67
C GLU A 804 -56.16 27.64 -6.99
N ARG A 805 -56.41 26.83 -5.94
CA ARG A 805 -56.91 25.46 -6.10
C ARG A 805 -58.30 25.42 -6.73
N ARG A 806 -59.21 26.32 -6.37
CA ARG A 806 -60.55 26.42 -6.99
C ARG A 806 -60.47 26.77 -8.47
N LEU A 807 -59.60 27.71 -8.85
CA LEU A 807 -59.39 28.08 -10.25
C LEU A 807 -58.84 26.90 -11.07
N ILE A 808 -57.91 26.13 -10.50
CA ILE A 808 -57.36 24.92 -11.13
C ILE A 808 -58.43 23.83 -11.26
N GLU A 809 -59.21 23.61 -10.20
CA GLU A 809 -60.29 22.61 -10.18
C GLU A 809 -61.37 22.96 -11.22
N ALA A 810 -61.83 24.21 -11.27
CA ALA A 810 -62.79 24.67 -12.27
C ALA A 810 -62.24 24.57 -13.70
N ARG A 811 -60.96 24.90 -13.92
CA ARG A 811 -60.32 24.70 -15.24
C ARG A 811 -60.26 23.22 -15.61
N ALA A 812 -59.96 22.33 -14.67
CA ALA A 812 -59.96 20.90 -14.91
C ALA A 812 -61.35 20.36 -15.27
N TRP A 813 -62.39 20.74 -14.51
CA TRP A 813 -63.78 20.37 -14.82
C TRP A 813 -64.25 20.92 -16.16
N MET A 814 -63.86 22.15 -16.51
CA MET A 814 -64.12 22.72 -17.83
C MET A 814 -63.49 21.87 -18.95
N THR A 815 -62.24 21.42 -18.78
CA THR A 815 -61.56 20.58 -19.78
C THR A 815 -62.17 19.18 -19.89
N VAL A 816 -62.70 18.62 -18.79
CA VAL A 816 -63.47 17.36 -18.80
C VAL A 816 -64.86 17.54 -19.46
N GLY A 817 -65.33 18.78 -19.62
CA GLY A 817 -66.64 19.10 -20.20
C GLY A 817 -67.78 19.22 -19.18
N LYS A 818 -67.46 19.26 -17.88
CA LYS A 818 -68.42 19.46 -16.78
C LYS A 818 -68.55 20.94 -16.44
N PHE A 819 -69.16 21.71 -17.35
CA PHE A 819 -69.23 23.17 -17.27
C PHE A 819 -70.01 23.70 -16.06
N ASP A 820 -71.11 23.06 -15.69
CA ASP A 820 -71.92 23.50 -14.54
C ASP A 820 -71.16 23.36 -13.21
N SER A 821 -70.46 22.24 -13.03
CA SER A 821 -69.57 22.02 -11.87
C SER A 821 -68.42 23.01 -11.84
N ALA A 822 -67.85 23.35 -13.01
CA ALA A 822 -66.80 24.36 -13.11
C ALA A 822 -67.30 25.75 -12.67
N LEU A 823 -68.51 26.15 -13.07
CA LEU A 823 -69.12 27.42 -12.67
C LEU A 823 -69.44 27.46 -11.18
N GLU A 824 -69.94 26.36 -10.61
CA GLU A 824 -70.25 26.23 -9.18
C GLU A 824 -69.00 26.47 -8.31
N ILE A 825 -67.86 25.91 -8.71
CA ILE A 825 -66.60 26.02 -7.94
C ILE A 825 -66.10 27.46 -7.83
N ILE A 826 -66.30 28.28 -8.86
CA ILE A 826 -65.83 29.68 -8.91
C ILE A 826 -66.94 30.70 -8.71
N GLU A 827 -68.16 30.29 -8.36
CA GLU A 827 -69.34 31.16 -8.24
C GLU A 827 -69.03 32.39 -7.39
N LYS A 828 -68.46 32.16 -6.19
CA LYS A 828 -68.16 33.19 -5.18
C LYS A 828 -66.83 33.96 -5.41
N ASP A 829 -66.06 33.63 -6.44
CA ASP A 829 -64.72 34.19 -6.66
C ASP A 829 -64.76 35.41 -7.61
N THR A 830 -64.68 36.62 -7.08
CA THR A 830 -64.76 37.86 -7.88
C THR A 830 -63.42 38.29 -8.49
N SER A 831 -62.37 37.46 -8.40
CA SER A 831 -61.06 37.76 -9.01
C SER A 831 -61.15 37.90 -10.53
N LYS A 832 -60.19 38.63 -11.11
CA LYS A 832 -60.06 38.78 -12.56
C LYS A 832 -59.91 37.42 -13.23
N GLU A 833 -59.07 36.54 -12.67
CA GLU A 833 -58.84 35.19 -13.17
C GLU A 833 -60.11 34.33 -13.17
N ALA A 834 -60.94 34.42 -12.13
CA ALA A 834 -62.22 33.74 -12.10
C ALA A 834 -63.21 34.34 -13.11
N GLY A 835 -63.17 35.66 -13.33
CA GLY A 835 -63.96 36.33 -14.38
C GLY A 835 -63.59 35.83 -15.78
N ASP A 836 -62.30 35.77 -16.07
CA ASP A 836 -61.76 35.27 -17.33
C ASP A 836 -62.13 33.78 -17.53
N LEU A 837 -61.99 32.95 -16.49
CA LEU A 837 -62.38 31.54 -16.55
C LEU A 837 -63.89 31.33 -16.71
N ARG A 838 -64.75 32.17 -16.09
CA ARG A 838 -66.20 32.12 -16.34
C ARG A 838 -66.53 32.41 -17.80
N ALA A 839 -65.89 33.43 -18.38
CA ALA A 839 -66.08 33.75 -19.79
C ALA A 839 -65.69 32.56 -20.68
N GLU A 840 -64.56 31.90 -20.38
CA GLU A 840 -64.12 30.68 -21.08
C GLU A 840 -65.11 29.51 -20.92
N ILE A 841 -65.63 29.26 -19.72
CA ILE A 841 -66.56 28.15 -19.46
C ILE A 841 -67.87 28.34 -20.22
N VAL A 842 -68.44 29.55 -20.15
CA VAL A 842 -69.71 29.89 -20.82
C VAL A 842 -69.55 29.85 -22.34
N TRP A 843 -68.41 30.33 -22.85
CA TRP A 843 -68.03 30.21 -24.25
C TRP A 843 -67.97 28.74 -24.70
N LYS A 844 -67.30 27.86 -23.94
CA LYS A 844 -67.23 26.42 -24.25
C LYS A 844 -68.57 25.70 -24.11
N LYS A 845 -69.44 26.18 -23.21
CA LYS A 845 -70.83 25.72 -23.07
C LYS A 845 -71.72 26.17 -24.26
N ARG A 846 -71.22 27.05 -25.13
CA ARG A 846 -71.94 27.65 -26.27
C ARG A 846 -73.11 28.53 -25.85
N ASP A 847 -73.04 29.13 -24.67
CA ASP A 847 -74.02 30.09 -24.19
C ASP A 847 -73.57 31.50 -24.58
N TRP A 848 -73.84 31.85 -25.85
CA TRP A 848 -73.34 33.09 -26.46
C TRP A 848 -73.93 34.34 -25.80
N ALA A 849 -75.19 34.28 -25.36
CA ALA A 849 -75.89 35.37 -24.69
C ALA A 849 -75.21 35.76 -23.36
N ALA A 850 -74.70 34.77 -22.62
CA ALA A 850 -73.93 35.02 -21.41
C ALA A 850 -72.43 35.29 -21.68
N ALA A 851 -71.85 34.73 -22.74
CA ALA A 851 -70.42 34.89 -23.05
C ALA A 851 -70.04 36.31 -23.48
N GLY A 852 -70.84 36.96 -24.34
CA GLY A 852 -70.57 38.30 -24.87
C GLY A 852 -70.34 39.35 -23.78
N PRO A 853 -71.29 39.51 -22.82
CA PRO A 853 -71.13 40.43 -21.70
C PRO A 853 -69.91 40.15 -20.82
N LEU A 854 -69.53 38.88 -20.64
CA LEU A 854 -68.37 38.53 -19.82
C LEU A 854 -67.06 38.93 -20.50
N PHE A 855 -66.92 38.72 -21.80
CA PHE A 855 -65.73 39.17 -22.54
C PHE A 855 -65.67 40.70 -22.67
N GLU A 856 -66.79 41.38 -22.93
CA GLU A 856 -66.83 42.87 -22.94
C GLU A 856 -66.47 43.44 -21.57
N LYS A 857 -67.00 42.86 -20.48
CA LYS A 857 -66.64 43.25 -19.11
C LYS A 857 -65.15 43.06 -18.82
N GLY A 858 -64.53 42.01 -19.36
CA GLY A 858 -63.10 41.76 -19.23
C GLY A 858 -62.22 42.80 -19.93
N LEU A 859 -62.74 43.50 -20.93
CA LEU A 859 -62.08 44.63 -21.60
C LEU A 859 -62.30 45.96 -20.85
N GLY A 860 -63.42 46.08 -20.13
CA GLY A 860 -63.75 47.26 -19.34
C GLY A 860 -63.67 48.56 -20.16
N GLU A 861 -62.89 49.53 -19.66
CA GLU A 861 -62.72 50.86 -20.28
C GLU A 861 -61.55 50.94 -21.26
N ARG A 862 -61.03 49.79 -21.74
CA ARG A 862 -59.84 49.72 -22.59
C ARG A 862 -59.94 50.58 -23.85
N TYR A 863 -61.14 50.73 -24.40
CA TYR A 863 -61.44 51.57 -25.57
C TYR A 863 -61.07 53.05 -25.40
N LYS A 864 -60.96 53.55 -24.16
CA LYS A 864 -60.58 54.95 -23.89
C LYS A 864 -59.07 55.22 -24.01
N THR A 865 -58.25 54.17 -24.02
CA THR A 865 -56.78 54.31 -24.05
C THR A 865 -56.25 54.07 -25.46
N ALA A 866 -55.56 55.06 -26.05
CA ALA A 866 -55.15 55.02 -27.46
C ALA A 866 -53.96 54.07 -27.79
N THR A 867 -53.45 53.31 -26.82
CA THR A 867 -52.41 52.30 -27.06
C THR A 867 -52.96 51.11 -27.86
N PRO A 868 -52.16 50.47 -28.75
CA PRO A 868 -52.59 49.26 -29.46
C PRO A 868 -53.07 48.17 -28.49
N LEU A 869 -54.08 47.40 -28.90
CA LEU A 869 -54.59 46.27 -28.10
C LEU A 869 -53.51 45.18 -28.01
N THR A 870 -53.42 44.54 -26.85
CA THR A 870 -52.62 43.31 -26.72
C THR A 870 -53.32 42.15 -27.42
N ALA A 871 -52.58 41.10 -27.81
CA ALA A 871 -53.18 39.92 -28.44
C ALA A 871 -54.31 39.28 -27.60
N ASP A 872 -54.19 39.31 -26.26
CA ASP A 872 -55.23 38.83 -25.34
C ASP A 872 -56.47 39.74 -25.36
N GLU A 873 -56.28 41.06 -25.38
CA GLU A 873 -57.39 42.04 -25.50
C GLU A 873 -58.09 41.93 -26.86
N GLU A 874 -57.34 41.76 -27.95
CA GLU A 874 -57.89 41.52 -29.28
C GLU A 874 -58.70 40.22 -29.31
N GLY A 875 -58.15 39.13 -28.76
CA GLY A 875 -58.85 37.84 -28.69
C GLY A 875 -60.15 37.91 -27.89
N ARG A 876 -60.15 38.63 -26.76
CA ARG A 876 -61.39 38.88 -25.98
C ARG A 876 -62.39 39.71 -26.76
N LEU A 877 -61.94 40.74 -27.48
CA LEU A 877 -62.80 41.60 -28.29
C LEU A 877 -63.45 40.84 -29.46
N ILE A 878 -62.68 40.00 -30.15
CA ILE A 878 -63.19 39.10 -31.19
C ILE A 878 -64.24 38.17 -30.60
N ARG A 879 -63.97 37.52 -29.47
CA ARG A 879 -64.95 36.62 -28.83
C ARG A 879 -66.20 37.34 -28.33
N ALA A 880 -66.08 38.56 -27.82
CA ALA A 880 -67.22 39.38 -27.43
C ALA A 880 -68.12 39.69 -28.65
N GLY A 881 -67.53 40.15 -29.75
CA GLY A 881 -68.25 40.45 -30.99
C GLY A 881 -68.94 39.22 -31.58
N VAL A 882 -68.21 38.10 -31.68
CA VAL A 882 -68.76 36.82 -32.15
C VAL A 882 -69.89 36.32 -31.24
N ALA A 883 -69.72 36.39 -29.92
CA ALA A 883 -70.77 35.97 -28.98
C ALA A 883 -72.05 36.82 -29.12
N TYR A 884 -71.92 38.14 -29.22
CA TYR A 884 -73.08 39.02 -29.46
C TYR A 884 -73.76 38.75 -30.80
N SER A 885 -72.97 38.54 -31.84
CA SER A 885 -73.51 38.21 -33.16
C SER A 885 -74.22 36.85 -33.18
N LEU A 886 -73.71 35.83 -32.49
CA LEU A 886 -74.34 34.51 -32.38
C LEU A 886 -75.56 34.51 -31.44
N ALA A 887 -75.61 35.43 -30.48
CA ALA A 887 -76.75 35.63 -29.58
C ALA A 887 -77.87 36.48 -30.20
N GLY A 888 -77.63 37.13 -31.34
CA GLY A 888 -78.58 38.06 -31.98
C GLY A 888 -78.73 39.40 -31.24
N ASP A 889 -77.72 39.83 -30.46
CA ASP A 889 -77.72 41.10 -29.74
C ASP A 889 -77.04 42.20 -30.57
N ASP A 890 -77.73 42.65 -31.61
CA ASP A 890 -77.25 43.68 -32.54
C ASP A 890 -76.96 45.02 -31.83
N ALA A 891 -77.69 45.33 -30.76
CA ALA A 891 -77.51 46.55 -29.98
C ALA A 891 -76.17 46.56 -29.24
N SER A 892 -75.80 45.45 -28.60
CA SER A 892 -74.49 45.31 -27.98
C SER A 892 -73.35 45.25 -28.99
N LEU A 893 -73.58 44.60 -30.13
CA LEU A 893 -72.58 44.53 -31.20
C LEU A 893 -72.28 45.91 -31.79
N ALA A 894 -73.30 46.70 -32.11
CA ALA A 894 -73.15 48.07 -32.61
C ALA A 894 -72.40 48.98 -31.61
N ARG A 895 -72.68 48.81 -30.30
CA ARG A 895 -71.94 49.51 -29.24
C ARG A 895 -70.47 49.12 -29.22
N LEU A 896 -70.17 47.82 -29.30
CA LEU A 896 -68.81 47.30 -29.26
C LEU A 896 -68.01 47.77 -30.48
N GLN A 897 -68.62 47.76 -31.67
CA GLN A 897 -68.06 48.31 -32.90
C GLN A 897 -67.75 49.80 -32.76
N ALA A 898 -68.70 50.61 -32.27
CA ALA A 898 -68.52 52.05 -32.13
C ALA A 898 -67.36 52.41 -31.18
N ARG A 899 -67.18 51.64 -30.11
CA ARG A 899 -66.11 51.83 -29.11
C ARG A 899 -64.73 51.43 -29.63
N TYR A 900 -64.64 50.33 -30.39
CA TYR A 900 -63.35 49.72 -30.73
C TYR A 900 -62.90 49.86 -32.19
N GLN A 901 -63.70 50.47 -33.07
CA GLN A 901 -63.34 50.70 -34.49
C GLN A 901 -62.01 51.42 -34.70
N GLY A 902 -61.62 52.31 -33.78
CA GLY A 902 -60.35 53.05 -33.86
C GLY A 902 -59.09 52.19 -33.66
N PHE A 903 -59.24 50.94 -33.22
CA PHE A 903 -58.12 50.02 -32.97
C PHE A 903 -57.80 49.11 -34.17
N TYR A 904 -58.63 49.09 -35.22
CA TYR A 904 -58.50 48.12 -36.32
C TYR A 904 -57.17 48.22 -37.06
N GLU A 905 -56.76 49.41 -37.49
CA GLU A 905 -55.54 49.60 -38.30
C GLU A 905 -54.24 49.18 -37.59
N LYS A 906 -54.24 49.16 -36.25
CA LYS A 906 -53.07 48.81 -35.44
C LYS A 906 -53.17 47.44 -34.78
N ALA A 907 -54.20 46.66 -35.13
CA ALA A 907 -54.43 45.36 -34.54
C ALA A 907 -53.55 44.27 -35.18
N ASN A 908 -53.23 43.21 -34.44
CA ASN A 908 -52.51 42.06 -35.01
C ASN A 908 -53.37 41.31 -36.04
N ASN A 909 -54.69 41.33 -35.89
CA ASN A 909 -55.64 40.73 -36.83
C ASN A 909 -56.81 41.67 -37.18
N PRO A 910 -56.58 42.67 -38.08
CA PRO A 910 -57.56 43.70 -38.40
C PRO A 910 -58.82 43.13 -39.07
N GLU A 911 -58.66 42.15 -39.96
CA GLU A 911 -59.78 41.51 -40.66
C GLU A 911 -60.67 40.71 -39.70
N ALA A 912 -60.09 39.93 -38.79
CA ALA A 912 -60.87 39.18 -37.80
C ALA A 912 -61.69 40.10 -36.88
N LEU A 913 -61.14 41.26 -36.50
CA LEU A 913 -61.87 42.26 -35.70
C LEU A 913 -63.00 42.91 -36.49
N ARG A 914 -62.74 43.31 -37.74
CA ARG A 914 -63.79 43.88 -38.61
C ARG A 914 -64.94 42.90 -38.79
N ILE A 915 -64.64 41.64 -39.06
CA ILE A 915 -65.62 40.56 -39.24
C ILE A 915 -66.38 40.26 -37.95
N ALA A 916 -65.68 40.15 -36.81
CA ALA A 916 -66.32 39.85 -35.53
C ALA A 916 -67.26 40.96 -35.04
N LEU A 917 -67.00 42.21 -35.41
CA LEU A 917 -67.73 43.38 -34.93
C LEU A 917 -68.76 43.93 -35.92
N SER A 918 -68.79 43.45 -37.18
CA SER A 918 -69.79 43.87 -38.18
C SER A 918 -71.10 43.08 -38.13
N GLY A 919 -71.13 41.95 -37.41
CA GLY A 919 -72.26 41.01 -37.39
C GLY A 919 -72.33 40.14 -38.64
N VAL A 920 -73.04 39.02 -38.55
CA VAL A 920 -73.25 38.08 -39.67
C VAL A 920 -73.95 38.79 -40.83
N PRO A 921 -73.33 38.96 -42.01
CA PRO A 921 -74.07 39.32 -43.21
C PRO A 921 -74.98 38.14 -43.57
N THR A 922 -76.21 38.41 -44.00
CA THR A 922 -77.21 37.42 -44.43
C THR A 922 -76.82 36.59 -45.68
N GLY A 923 -75.53 36.40 -45.97
CA GLY A 923 -75.03 35.59 -47.07
C GLY A 923 -73.66 34.94 -46.81
N ARG A 924 -73.64 33.60 -46.89
CA ARG A 924 -72.50 32.72 -47.27
C ARG A 924 -71.23 32.68 -46.39
N LEU A 925 -71.30 32.96 -45.09
CA LEU A 925 -70.27 32.49 -44.14
C LEU A 925 -70.89 31.47 -43.20
N SER A 926 -70.31 30.26 -43.14
CA SER A 926 -70.83 29.20 -42.28
C SER A 926 -70.32 29.38 -40.86
N VAL A 927 -71.10 28.93 -39.86
CA VAL A 927 -70.67 28.87 -38.44
C VAL A 927 -69.32 28.12 -38.29
N ALA A 928 -68.99 27.22 -39.23
CA ALA A 928 -67.72 26.51 -39.28
C ALA A 928 -66.52 27.41 -39.64
N ASP A 929 -66.70 28.44 -40.47
CA ASP A 929 -65.64 29.38 -40.83
C ASP A 929 -65.24 30.29 -39.65
N PHE A 930 -66.22 30.64 -38.78
CA PHE A 930 -65.98 31.40 -37.54
C PHE A 930 -65.24 30.60 -36.46
N SER A 931 -65.45 29.29 -36.39
CA SER A 931 -64.75 28.41 -35.43
C SER A 931 -63.23 28.35 -35.66
N ARG A 932 -62.78 28.63 -36.89
CA ARG A 932 -61.36 28.63 -37.28
C ARG A 932 -60.63 29.91 -36.83
N VAL A 933 -61.35 31.02 -36.67
CA VAL A 933 -60.83 32.34 -36.30
C VAL A 933 -60.76 32.54 -34.77
N SER A 934 -61.51 31.75 -34.00
CA SER A 934 -61.56 31.86 -32.52
C SER A 934 -60.70 30.83 -31.77
N ALA A 935 -59.69 30.27 -32.44
CA ALA A 935 -58.99 29.03 -32.07
C ALA A 935 -58.77 28.86 -30.54
N ASP A 936 -59.45 27.87 -29.97
CA ASP A 936 -59.32 27.44 -28.56
C ASP A 936 -57.86 27.10 -28.16
N ASN A 937 -56.97 26.90 -29.12
CA ASN A 937 -55.56 26.60 -28.90
C ASN A 937 -54.76 27.80 -28.36
N GLU A 938 -55.10 29.05 -28.72
CA GLU A 938 -54.31 30.22 -28.32
C GLU A 938 -54.48 30.57 -26.83
N THR A 939 -55.69 30.43 -26.28
CA THR A 939 -55.95 30.68 -24.84
C THR A 939 -55.30 29.65 -23.95
N PHE A 940 -55.35 28.38 -24.33
CA PHE A 940 -54.69 27.33 -23.58
C PHE A 940 -53.17 27.48 -23.65
N ALA A 941 -52.60 27.74 -24.84
CA ALA A 941 -51.16 27.98 -25.00
C ALA A 941 -50.69 29.20 -24.18
N GLY A 942 -51.38 30.34 -24.27
CA GLY A 942 -51.05 31.53 -23.48
C GLY A 942 -51.19 31.31 -21.97
N TRP A 943 -52.15 30.49 -21.54
CA TRP A 943 -52.25 30.06 -20.14
C TRP A 943 -51.05 29.19 -19.74
N VAL A 944 -50.68 28.18 -20.56
CA VAL A 944 -49.50 27.33 -20.31
C VAL A 944 -48.24 28.18 -20.16
N ASP A 945 -48.01 29.15 -21.04
CA ASP A 945 -46.86 30.04 -20.96
C ASP A 945 -46.87 30.91 -19.70
N LYS A 946 -48.04 31.44 -19.33
CA LYS A 946 -48.22 32.16 -18.04
C LYS A 946 -47.93 31.23 -16.85
N MET A 947 -48.35 29.96 -16.89
CA MET A 947 -48.08 28.99 -15.82
C MET A 947 -46.58 28.67 -15.74
N LYS A 948 -45.92 28.40 -16.87
CA LYS A 948 -44.46 28.22 -16.94
C LYS A 948 -43.72 29.43 -16.35
N GLY A 949 -44.13 30.65 -16.71
CA GLY A 949 -43.61 31.89 -16.12
C GLY A 949 -43.82 31.99 -14.60
N ARG A 950 -44.96 31.51 -14.10
CA ARG A 950 -45.21 31.41 -12.65
C ARG A 950 -44.31 30.39 -11.96
N PHE A 951 -44.11 29.21 -12.55
CA PHE A 951 -43.14 28.22 -12.05
C PHE A 951 -41.72 28.80 -11.98
N LYS A 952 -41.37 29.71 -12.91
CA LYS A 952 -40.08 30.41 -12.88
C LYS A 952 -39.91 31.38 -11.71
N THR A 953 -40.98 31.99 -11.22
CA THR A 953 -40.90 33.11 -10.27
C THR A 953 -41.41 32.75 -8.87
N ARG A 954 -42.06 31.60 -8.70
CA ARG A 954 -42.65 31.17 -7.43
C ARG A 954 -41.56 30.81 -6.38
N PRO A 955 -41.55 31.45 -5.19
CA PRO A 955 -40.67 31.06 -4.10
C PRO A 955 -41.10 29.71 -3.49
N ALA A 956 -40.13 28.96 -2.98
CA ALA A 956 -40.37 27.64 -2.40
C ALA A 956 -41.16 27.74 -1.08
N PRO A 957 -42.16 26.87 -0.83
CA PRO A 957 -42.82 26.80 0.47
C PRO A 957 -41.86 26.35 1.57
N VAL A 958 -41.91 27.05 2.70
CA VAL A 958 -41.19 26.68 3.91
C VAL A 958 -42.09 25.77 4.74
N GLY A 959 -41.71 24.50 4.90
CA GLY A 959 -42.49 23.51 5.64
C GLY A 959 -41.59 22.56 6.41
N THR A 960 -42.01 22.23 7.64
CA THR A 960 -41.35 21.23 8.50
C THR A 960 -41.65 19.82 8.01
N ALA A 961 -40.60 19.01 7.83
CA ALA A 961 -40.68 17.63 7.34
C ALA A 961 -41.48 16.71 8.28
N LYS A 962 -42.10 15.67 7.70
CA LYS A 962 -42.68 14.54 8.44
C LYS A 962 -41.56 13.82 9.21
N ALA A 963 -41.72 13.64 10.53
CA ALA A 963 -40.83 12.76 11.28
C ALA A 963 -41.00 11.33 10.76
N ALA A 964 -39.94 10.73 10.23
CA ALA A 964 -39.93 9.32 9.87
C ALA A 964 -40.15 8.48 11.14
N ALA A 965 -40.95 7.42 11.01
CA ALA A 965 -41.00 6.37 12.03
C ALA A 965 -39.57 5.87 12.29
N ALA A 966 -39.15 5.88 13.55
CA ALA A 966 -37.79 5.58 13.94
C ALA A 966 -37.35 4.19 13.43
N PRO A 967 -36.15 4.04 12.86
CA PRO A 967 -35.53 2.73 12.81
C PRO A 967 -35.32 2.26 14.25
N THR A 968 -35.65 1.00 14.53
CA THR A 968 -35.34 0.34 15.80
C THR A 968 -33.87 0.61 16.17
N LYS A 969 -33.66 1.37 17.26
CA LYS A 969 -32.33 1.64 17.80
C LYS A 969 -31.61 0.33 18.12
N PRO A 970 -30.33 0.17 17.76
CA PRO A 970 -29.44 -0.73 18.49
C PRO A 970 -29.29 -0.20 19.92
N VAL A 971 -29.41 -1.09 20.89
CA VAL A 971 -29.15 -0.80 22.30
C VAL A 971 -27.67 -0.42 22.45
N ALA A 972 -27.40 0.82 22.87
CA ALA A 972 -26.09 1.22 23.37
C ALA A 972 -26.07 1.12 24.91
N PRO A 973 -24.96 0.67 25.54
CA PRO A 973 -24.89 0.48 26.97
C PRO A 973 -24.81 1.80 27.74
N ALA A 974 -25.39 1.80 28.94
CA ALA A 974 -25.49 2.94 29.83
C ALA A 974 -24.11 3.43 30.31
N ALA A 975 -23.78 4.69 30.04
CA ALA A 975 -22.67 5.40 30.66
C ALA A 975 -23.14 6.09 31.96
N ALA A 976 -22.36 5.89 33.02
CA ALA A 976 -22.59 6.33 34.37
C ALA A 976 -22.60 7.86 34.53
N LYS A 977 -23.53 8.37 35.36
CA LYS A 977 -23.58 9.76 35.82
C LYS A 977 -22.42 10.03 36.78
N GLN A 978 -21.51 10.93 36.40
CA GLN A 978 -20.65 11.64 37.35
C GLN A 978 -21.44 12.76 38.02
N ALA A 979 -21.47 12.71 39.35
CA ALA A 979 -22.04 13.74 40.21
C ALA A 979 -21.05 14.91 40.33
N GLN A 980 -21.47 16.10 39.92
CA GLN A 980 -20.84 17.36 40.33
C GLN A 980 -21.34 17.71 41.74
N ALA A 981 -20.47 17.53 42.74
CA ALA A 981 -20.67 18.06 44.08
C ALA A 981 -20.20 19.53 44.11
N LYS A 982 -21.13 20.40 44.50
CA LYS A 982 -20.90 21.82 44.77
C LYS A 982 -20.00 22.01 45.99
N ALA A 983 -19.02 22.90 45.85
CA ALA A 983 -18.31 23.49 46.97
C ALA A 983 -19.28 24.32 47.83
N GLY A 984 -19.23 24.08 49.14
CA GLY A 984 -19.89 24.85 50.19
C GLY A 984 -18.96 24.93 51.41
N THR A 985 -18.40 26.12 51.60
CA THR A 985 -17.84 26.72 52.83
C THR A 985 -18.22 26.08 54.17
N ALA A 986 -17.23 25.83 55.05
CA ALA A 986 -16.98 26.58 56.30
C ALA A 986 -16.22 25.76 57.38
N LYS A 987 -15.17 26.40 57.93
CA LYS A 987 -14.62 26.36 59.31
C LYS A 987 -14.23 25.02 59.96
N GLY A 988 -12.97 24.98 60.40
CA GLY A 988 -12.38 24.01 61.33
C GLY A 988 -10.88 24.03 61.22
#